data_AF-A0AAV3H0J2-F1
#
_entry.id   AF-A0AAV3H0J2-F1
#
_cell.length_a   1.000
_cell.length_b   1.000
_cell.length_c   1.000
_cell.angle_alpha   90.00
_cell.angle_beta   90.00
_cell.angle_gamma   90.00
#
_symmetry.space_group_name_H-M   'P 1'
#
loop_
_entity.id
_entity.type
_entity.pdbx_description
1 polymer ?
#
loop_
_entity_poly.entity_id
_entity_poly.type
_entity_poly.pdbx_seq_one_letter_code
_entity_poly.pdbx_strand_id
1 'polypeptide(L)'
;MLNKTLQKLQEKLGKAALPFLLFLFFIIVCGVTFSSVKQKANDFREGQVAEESIRANKTIENTEETEQRRKLAAEAVTPEYTYQKDLADDQNNRIKQLFELIDKTNDTINKSYNDKVDKAKEDENIPKPTTEERIATLKKNFENVNAENVAFYQKLPNNFYSTIFEMTETEIHTVRDESLKLIDEQMSKQVRESELEAFKQEAEDQIQYLNVTTEQQQMIRYLVDQGIVVNDVLNEKKTEELKQSAREAVQPVMIFQGEIIVREGNQIDASAMKKLELLGLTNQTTSIFPLIAMVLAVLLQIGVLIYNSLQFQNAGERTKYVLFYVTAMSVSVVLMKFFQLFQTEQAAYIPLFYPAAFAPLVLSFFLNRRAGIMAGIFQAVSALFIFYDSIGTNFLTVILMSYVFSGLMATIVRRKRISEQGLFAAMWVIIFPVMMDVILIIYQGMSFGDATTWLTLVCGFTGALFSFLLTIGLHPYIELMVNDDSVIVLNELSNPNHPLLKQLLEEAPGTYHHSMMVANLSANAVAEIGGRSLLTRVACYYHDIGKIKHASFFVENLPSGAENPHNFLLPEDSKHIIFGHVTDGAKILEDYNMPQMVIDICRQHHGTTLMRYFYVKAKERNPEVTEEQFRYPGPKPQSREAGIVNIADSCEAAVRAMDHPTSEKIESFVHNLIEERISDGQLDDSGLTLKEIRKVEKSLISGLSSTFHSRIKYPKMKSEVEKIKEEQEE
;
A
#
# COMPACT_ATOMS: atom_id res chain seq x y z
N MET A 1 -29.87 -16.35 -10.30
CA MET A 1 -29.86 -17.07 -9.00
C MET A 1 -29.86 -16.13 -7.79
N LEU A 2 -29.03 -15.08 -7.76
CA LEU A 2 -28.96 -14.12 -6.65
C LEU A 2 -30.27 -13.35 -6.46
N ASN A 3 -30.96 -12.97 -7.55
CA ASN A 3 -32.26 -12.29 -7.48
C ASN A 3 -33.36 -13.12 -6.78
N LYS A 4 -33.41 -14.44 -7.01
CA LYS A 4 -34.37 -15.33 -6.33
C LYS A 4 -34.03 -15.52 -4.85
N THR A 5 -32.75 -15.63 -4.52
CA THR A 5 -32.30 -15.70 -3.12
C THR A 5 -32.57 -14.39 -2.39
N LEU A 6 -32.38 -13.25 -3.06
CA LEU A 6 -32.73 -11.91 -2.58
C LEU A 6 -34.23 -11.76 -2.34
N GLN A 7 -35.07 -12.19 -3.28
CA GLN A 7 -36.53 -12.18 -3.10
C GLN A 7 -36.92 -12.99 -1.88
N LYS A 8 -36.41 -14.22 -1.74
CA LYS A 8 -36.67 -15.05 -0.54
C LYS A 8 -36.16 -14.42 0.75
N LEU A 9 -35.01 -13.74 0.70
CA LEU A 9 -34.44 -13.05 1.86
C LEU A 9 -35.29 -11.82 2.24
N GLN A 10 -35.74 -11.04 1.24
CA GLN A 10 -36.63 -9.88 1.44
C GLN A 10 -38.02 -10.32 1.90
N GLU A 11 -38.55 -11.41 1.38
CA GLU A 11 -39.83 -11.99 1.81
C GLU A 11 -39.77 -12.45 3.26
N LYS A 12 -38.65 -13.07 3.70
CA LYS A 12 -38.48 -13.55 5.08
C LYS A 12 -38.17 -12.44 6.09
N LEU A 13 -37.28 -11.51 5.75
CA LEU A 13 -36.75 -10.51 6.68
C LEU A 13 -37.39 -9.13 6.53
N GLY A 14 -38.10 -8.86 5.43
CA GLY A 14 -38.74 -7.57 5.16
C GLY A 14 -37.76 -6.40 5.32
N LYS A 15 -38.14 -5.42 6.13
CA LYS A 15 -37.32 -4.23 6.43
C LYS A 15 -36.01 -4.55 7.19
N ALA A 16 -35.89 -5.73 7.80
CA ALA A 16 -34.69 -6.14 8.53
C ALA A 16 -33.59 -6.75 7.63
N ALA A 17 -33.87 -7.00 6.34
CA ALA A 17 -32.88 -7.59 5.42
C ALA A 17 -31.62 -6.72 5.28
N LEU A 18 -31.80 -5.41 5.13
CA LEU A 18 -30.69 -4.46 4.98
C LEU A 18 -29.79 -4.38 6.23
N PRO A 19 -30.30 -4.12 7.44
CA PRO A 19 -29.46 -4.08 8.64
C PRO A 19 -28.80 -5.43 8.93
N PHE A 20 -29.46 -6.55 8.62
CA PHE A 20 -28.86 -7.88 8.74
C PHE A 20 -27.63 -8.06 7.83
N LEU A 21 -27.71 -7.65 6.56
CA LEU A 21 -26.57 -7.72 5.64
C LEU A 21 -25.39 -6.86 6.08
N LEU A 22 -25.66 -5.65 6.59
CA LEU A 22 -24.63 -4.76 7.09
C LEU A 22 -23.99 -5.28 8.38
N PHE A 23 -24.76 -5.89 9.25
CA PHE A 23 -24.26 -6.53 10.46
C PHE A 23 -23.39 -7.76 10.15
N LEU A 24 -23.82 -8.59 9.19
CA LEU A 24 -23.02 -9.72 8.72
C LEU A 24 -21.70 -9.24 8.10
N PHE A 25 -21.74 -8.20 7.27
CA PHE A 25 -20.53 -7.57 6.71
C PHE A 25 -19.60 -7.07 7.81
N PHE A 26 -20.14 -6.40 8.83
CA PHE A 26 -19.37 -5.93 9.99
C PHE A 26 -18.65 -7.10 10.70
N ILE A 27 -19.37 -8.20 10.98
CA ILE A 27 -18.79 -9.38 11.62
C ILE A 27 -17.68 -9.99 10.76
N ILE A 28 -17.92 -10.16 9.46
CA ILE A 28 -16.95 -10.78 8.55
C ILE A 28 -15.68 -9.94 8.47
N VAL A 29 -15.81 -8.65 8.19
CA VAL A 29 -14.64 -7.78 8.04
C VAL A 29 -13.88 -7.69 9.36
N CYS A 30 -14.55 -7.37 10.47
CA CYS A 30 -13.90 -7.27 11.77
C CYS A 30 -13.28 -8.62 12.19
N GLY A 31 -13.95 -9.74 11.96
CA GLY A 31 -13.45 -11.07 12.34
C GLY A 31 -12.19 -11.47 11.55
N VAL A 32 -12.17 -11.20 10.24
CA VAL A 32 -11.02 -11.49 9.38
C VAL A 32 -9.82 -10.60 9.76
N THR A 33 -10.06 -9.31 10.02
CA THR A 33 -8.99 -8.35 10.35
C THR A 33 -8.55 -8.42 11.81
N PHE A 34 -9.37 -8.96 12.72
CA PHE A 34 -9.07 -9.00 14.17
C PHE A 34 -7.73 -9.68 14.46
N SER A 35 -7.41 -10.77 13.78
CA SER A 35 -6.15 -11.49 13.97
C SER A 35 -4.90 -10.68 13.56
N SER A 36 -5.03 -9.75 12.60
CA SER A 36 -3.93 -8.86 12.20
C SER A 36 -3.73 -7.69 13.17
N VAL A 37 -4.80 -7.21 13.80
CA VAL A 37 -4.78 -5.98 14.62
C VAL A 37 -4.58 -6.29 16.11
N LYS A 38 -4.92 -7.50 16.55
CA LYS A 38 -4.78 -7.90 17.95
C LYS A 38 -3.29 -7.99 18.32
N GLN A 39 -2.83 -7.01 19.09
CA GLN A 39 -1.50 -7.05 19.70
C GLN A 39 -1.41 -8.25 20.65
N LYS A 40 -0.39 -9.10 20.46
CA LYS A 40 -0.01 -10.12 21.44
C LYS A 40 0.72 -9.41 22.58
N ALA A 41 0.39 -9.74 23.83
CA ALA A 41 1.20 -9.34 24.96
C ALA A 41 2.49 -10.16 24.89
N ASN A 42 3.59 -9.53 24.47
CA ASN A 42 4.87 -10.21 24.37
C ASN A 42 5.57 -10.12 25.73
N ASP A 43 5.51 -11.20 26.50
CA ASP A 43 6.35 -11.40 27.69
C ASP A 43 7.72 -11.89 27.21
N PHE A 44 8.54 -10.96 26.71
CA PHE A 44 9.89 -11.28 26.27
C PHE A 44 10.75 -11.64 27.49
N ARG A 45 11.41 -12.80 27.42
CA ARG A 45 12.35 -13.24 28.46
C ARG A 45 13.74 -13.43 27.89
N GLU A 46 14.75 -13.10 28.69
CA GLU A 46 16.13 -13.42 28.35
C GLU A 46 16.27 -14.94 28.14
N GLY A 47 16.94 -15.34 27.07
CA GLY A 47 17.09 -16.75 26.71
C GLY A 47 15.91 -17.35 25.92
N GLN A 48 14.82 -16.61 25.70
CA GLN A 48 13.74 -17.03 24.79
C GLN A 48 14.21 -16.94 23.34
N VAL A 49 13.77 -17.87 22.48
CA VAL A 49 13.96 -17.74 21.03
C VAL A 49 12.84 -16.86 20.46
N ALA A 50 13.19 -15.84 19.69
CA ALA A 50 12.23 -14.95 19.06
C ALA A 50 11.46 -15.68 17.95
N GLU A 51 10.13 -15.78 18.09
CA GLU A 51 9.24 -16.38 17.07
C GLU A 51 9.12 -15.51 15.82
N GLU A 52 9.34 -14.20 15.95
CA GLU A 52 9.25 -13.20 14.88
C GLU A 52 10.35 -12.15 15.10
N SER A 53 10.83 -11.51 14.04
CA SER A 53 11.84 -10.43 14.15
C SER A 53 11.28 -9.22 14.91
N ILE A 54 11.91 -8.86 16.02
CA ILE A 54 11.48 -7.75 16.87
C ILE A 54 12.16 -6.46 16.40
N ARG A 55 11.36 -5.43 16.11
CA ARG A 55 11.83 -4.15 15.57
C ARG A 55 11.56 -2.98 16.52
N ALA A 56 12.43 -1.97 16.46
CA ALA A 56 12.24 -0.73 17.20
C ALA A 56 10.98 0.01 16.72
N ASN A 57 10.07 0.32 17.64
CA ASN A 57 8.82 1.03 17.35
C ASN A 57 8.98 2.56 17.26
N LYS A 58 10.09 3.11 17.76
CA LYS A 58 10.40 4.55 17.78
C LYS A 58 11.91 4.75 17.76
N THR A 59 12.35 5.92 17.30
CA THR A 59 13.75 6.33 17.41
C THR A 59 14.02 6.87 18.80
N ILE A 60 15.03 6.33 19.50
CA ILE A 60 15.40 6.73 20.86
C ILE A 60 16.91 6.57 21.07
N GLU A 61 17.49 7.39 21.95
CA GLU A 61 18.89 7.24 22.38
C GLU A 61 19.06 6.01 23.26
N ASN A 62 20.04 5.16 22.95
CA ASN A 62 20.51 4.11 23.85
C ASN A 62 21.36 4.75 24.96
N THR A 63 20.70 5.26 25.99
CA THR A 63 21.34 6.05 27.06
C THR A 63 22.46 5.27 27.76
N GLU A 64 22.27 3.97 28.01
CA GLU A 64 23.25 3.13 28.67
C GLU A 64 24.53 2.97 27.84
N GLU A 65 24.39 2.66 26.55
CA GLU A 65 25.55 2.52 25.66
C GLU A 65 26.25 3.87 25.42
N THR A 66 25.48 4.96 25.30
CA THR A 66 26.05 6.31 25.19
C THR A 66 26.85 6.68 26.44
N GLU A 67 26.32 6.44 27.64
CA GLU A 67 27.04 6.69 28.89
C GLU A 67 28.29 5.82 29.03
N GLN A 68 28.21 4.55 28.62
CA GLN A 68 29.37 3.66 28.62
C GLN A 68 30.47 4.19 27.68
N ARG A 69 30.12 4.62 26.47
CA ARG A 69 31.09 5.23 25.53
C ARG A 69 31.67 6.54 26.06
N ARG A 70 30.84 7.39 26.70
CA ARG A 70 31.31 8.62 27.38
C ARG A 70 32.31 8.30 28.50
N LYS A 71 32.05 7.26 29.29
CA LYS A 71 32.95 6.83 30.36
C LYS A 71 34.29 6.34 29.81
N LEU A 72 34.25 5.46 28.80
CA LEU A 72 35.46 4.97 28.14
C LEU A 72 36.28 6.11 27.50
N ALA A 73 35.61 7.08 26.87
CA ALA A 73 36.27 8.26 26.31
C ALA A 73 36.95 9.12 27.38
N ALA A 74 36.34 9.27 28.56
CA ALA A 74 36.95 9.98 29.69
C ALA A 74 38.14 9.21 30.30
N GLU A 75 38.04 7.89 30.41
CA GLU A 75 39.13 7.05 30.94
C GLU A 75 40.33 6.96 29.99
N ALA A 76 40.11 7.14 28.69
CA ALA A 76 41.17 7.17 27.68
C ALA A 76 41.99 8.47 27.67
N VAL A 77 41.58 9.51 28.39
CA VAL A 77 42.32 10.79 28.45
C VAL A 77 43.59 10.63 29.26
N THR A 78 44.73 10.89 28.62
CA THR A 78 46.04 10.93 29.29
C THR A 78 46.11 12.12 30.25
N PRO A 79 46.63 11.94 31.48
CA PRO A 79 46.82 13.06 32.41
C PRO A 79 47.75 14.13 31.83
N GLU A 80 47.36 15.39 32.00
CA GLU A 80 48.12 16.55 31.55
C GLU A 80 49.05 17.04 32.65
N TYR A 81 50.33 17.26 32.33
CA TYR A 81 51.33 17.77 33.27
C TYR A 81 51.75 19.20 32.89
N THR A 82 52.16 19.99 33.87
CA THR A 82 52.61 21.36 33.68
C THR A 82 54.05 21.51 34.17
N TYR A 83 54.93 21.83 33.22
CA TYR A 83 56.34 22.09 33.45
C TYR A 83 56.57 23.46 34.10
N GLN A 84 57.15 23.44 35.30
CA GLN A 84 57.49 24.60 36.11
C GLN A 84 58.94 25.01 35.85
N LYS A 85 59.13 25.78 34.77
CA LYS A 85 60.46 26.23 34.33
C LYS A 85 61.23 27.04 35.38
N ASP A 86 60.52 27.83 36.19
CA ASP A 86 61.11 28.76 37.16
C ASP A 86 61.78 28.04 38.35
N LEU A 87 61.44 26.77 38.62
CA LEU A 87 62.05 25.99 39.71
C LEU A 87 63.55 25.74 39.49
N ALA A 88 63.99 25.60 38.24
CA ALA A 88 65.41 25.44 37.92
C ALA A 88 66.22 26.68 38.36
N ASP A 89 65.69 27.87 38.05
CA ASP A 89 66.28 29.14 38.43
C ASP A 89 66.30 29.31 39.96
N ASP A 90 65.23 28.91 40.64
CA ASP A 90 65.15 28.95 42.11
C ASP A 90 66.19 28.04 42.77
N GLN A 91 66.39 26.81 42.28
CA GLN A 91 67.41 25.88 42.81
C GLN A 91 68.82 26.41 42.56
N ASN A 92 69.09 26.93 41.37
CA ASN A 92 70.36 27.56 41.04
C ASN A 92 70.65 28.78 41.93
N ASN A 93 69.65 29.62 42.18
CA ASN A 93 69.78 30.79 43.06
C ASN A 93 70.03 30.38 44.52
N ARG A 94 69.38 29.32 45.01
CA ARG A 94 69.62 28.78 46.38
C ARG A 94 71.06 28.37 46.57
N ILE A 95 71.64 27.67 45.59
CA ILE A 95 73.02 27.20 45.63
C ILE A 95 74.00 28.36 45.51
N LYS A 96 73.79 29.29 44.56
CA LYS A 96 74.63 30.50 44.45
C LYS A 96 74.66 31.28 45.77
N GLN A 97 73.49 31.52 46.37
CA GLN A 97 73.40 32.22 47.65
C GLN A 97 74.07 31.45 48.79
N LEU A 98 74.03 30.12 48.80
CA LEU A 98 74.75 29.32 49.81
C LEU A 98 76.26 29.58 49.75
N PHE A 99 76.83 29.55 48.55
CA PHE A 99 78.25 29.81 48.34
C PHE A 99 78.62 31.27 48.62
N GLU A 100 77.78 32.24 48.28
CA GLU A 100 77.97 33.65 48.69
C GLU A 100 78.03 33.80 50.22
N LEU A 101 77.21 33.04 50.96
CA LEU A 101 77.23 33.04 52.43
C LEU A 101 78.48 32.35 52.99
N ILE A 102 78.96 31.30 52.33
CA ILE A 102 80.23 30.63 52.66
C ILE A 102 81.40 31.60 52.46
N ASP A 103 81.45 32.27 51.31
CA ASP A 103 82.49 33.26 50.96
C ASP A 103 82.47 34.42 51.95
N LYS A 104 81.30 35.00 52.22
CA LYS A 104 81.15 36.07 53.22
C LYS A 104 81.58 35.64 54.62
N THR A 105 81.31 34.38 54.99
CA THR A 105 81.73 33.82 56.28
C THR A 105 83.25 33.68 56.32
N ASN A 106 83.86 33.19 55.24
CA ASN A 106 85.30 33.09 55.09
C ASN A 106 85.97 34.46 55.17
N ASP A 107 85.47 35.46 54.45
CA ASP A 107 85.97 36.84 54.46
C ASP A 107 85.87 37.47 55.85
N THR A 108 84.72 37.33 56.51
CA THR A 108 84.48 37.92 57.83
C THR A 108 85.45 37.34 58.88
N ILE A 109 85.63 36.03 58.86
CA ILE A 109 86.49 35.32 59.82
C ILE A 109 87.98 35.54 59.49
N ASN A 110 88.37 35.47 58.21
CA ASN A 110 89.74 35.73 57.79
C ASN A 110 90.15 37.17 58.08
N LYS A 111 89.26 38.15 57.83
CA LYS A 111 89.49 39.55 58.19
C LYS A 111 89.59 39.74 59.70
N SER A 112 88.70 39.12 60.48
CA SER A 112 88.78 39.18 61.95
C SER A 112 90.05 38.53 62.50
N TYR A 113 90.52 37.44 61.88
CA TYR A 113 91.78 36.79 62.22
C TYR A 113 92.99 37.65 61.84
N ASN A 114 93.05 38.15 60.60
CA ASN A 114 94.13 39.03 60.14
C ASN A 114 94.19 40.33 60.97
N ASP A 115 93.05 40.94 61.29
CA ASP A 115 92.97 42.10 62.18
C ASP A 115 93.48 41.80 63.61
N LYS A 116 93.34 40.55 64.08
CA LYS A 116 93.91 40.09 65.37
C LYS A 116 95.42 39.86 65.23
N VAL A 117 95.86 39.24 64.13
CA VAL A 117 97.28 38.98 63.81
C VAL A 117 98.07 40.27 63.66
N ASP A 118 97.54 41.26 62.95
CA ASP A 118 98.16 42.55 62.73
C ASP A 118 98.27 43.41 64.01
N LYS A 119 97.49 43.07 65.06
CA LYS A 119 97.49 43.76 66.36
C LYS A 119 98.30 43.06 67.45
N ALA A 120 98.84 41.87 67.18
CA ALA A 120 99.62 41.09 68.13
C ALA A 120 101.10 41.52 68.18
N LYS A 121 101.72 41.42 69.36
CA LYS A 121 103.18 41.64 69.53
C LYS A 121 103.93 40.37 69.12
N GLU A 122 105.20 40.49 68.70
CA GLU A 122 106.05 39.46 68.04
C GLU A 122 106.11 38.04 68.68
N ASP A 123 105.56 37.81 69.89
CA ASP A 123 105.53 36.51 70.59
C ASP A 123 104.10 35.99 70.96
N GLU A 124 103.02 36.61 70.46
CA GLU A 124 101.65 36.12 70.68
C GLU A 124 101.18 35.16 69.57
N ASN A 125 101.03 33.87 69.89
CA ASN A 125 100.48 32.87 68.97
C ASN A 125 98.95 32.97 68.92
N ILE A 126 98.40 33.55 67.85
CA ILE A 126 96.95 33.65 67.66
C ILE A 126 96.44 32.34 67.05
N PRO A 127 95.53 31.62 67.74
CA PRO A 127 94.97 30.39 67.20
C PRO A 127 94.22 30.67 65.89
N LYS A 128 94.53 29.87 64.86
CA LYS A 128 93.80 29.93 63.59
C LYS A 128 92.31 29.66 63.83
N PRO A 129 91.40 30.31 63.07
CA PRO A 129 89.97 30.08 63.20
C PRO A 129 89.65 28.61 62.98
N THR A 130 88.84 28.04 63.85
CA THR A 130 88.43 26.63 63.74
C THR A 130 87.28 26.47 62.74
N THR A 131 87.17 25.27 62.15
CA THR A 131 86.04 24.90 61.28
C THR A 131 84.69 25.05 62.01
N GLU A 132 84.66 24.77 63.32
CA GLU A 132 83.46 24.95 64.16
C GLU A 132 83.02 26.41 64.28
N GLU A 133 83.97 27.34 64.40
CA GLU A 133 83.70 28.80 64.44
C GLU A 133 83.13 29.30 63.09
N ARG A 134 83.61 28.75 61.96
CA ARG A 134 83.08 29.03 60.62
C ARG A 134 81.66 28.52 60.45
N ILE A 135 81.37 27.29 60.87
CA ILE A 135 80.03 26.69 60.80
C ILE A 135 79.03 27.45 61.68
N ALA A 136 79.41 27.82 62.91
CA ALA A 136 78.55 28.59 63.80
C ALA A 136 78.19 29.97 63.22
N THR A 137 79.16 30.63 62.59
CA THR A 137 78.96 31.93 61.94
C THR A 137 78.10 31.81 60.68
N LEU A 138 78.30 30.75 59.87
CA LEU A 138 77.46 30.48 58.70
C LEU A 138 76.00 30.22 59.12
N LYS A 139 75.79 29.39 60.15
CA LYS A 139 74.43 29.11 60.67
C LYS A 139 73.74 30.36 61.21
N LYS A 140 74.49 31.28 61.83
CA LYS A 140 73.96 32.59 62.22
C LYS A 140 73.56 33.44 61.00
N ASN A 141 74.32 33.37 59.91
CA ASN A 141 73.99 34.08 58.68
C ASN A 141 72.69 33.58 58.03
N PHE A 142 72.28 32.32 58.26
CA PHE A 142 70.99 31.78 57.80
C PHE A 142 69.78 32.50 58.39
N GLU A 143 69.90 33.13 59.56
CA GLU A 143 68.80 33.92 60.17
C GLU A 143 68.37 35.11 59.28
N ASN A 144 69.23 35.55 58.36
CA ASN A 144 68.98 36.65 57.42
C ASN A 144 68.54 36.19 56.03
N VAL A 145 68.20 34.91 55.86
CA VAL A 145 67.80 34.30 54.58
C VAL A 145 66.32 33.88 54.65
N ASN A 146 65.64 33.79 53.50
CA ASN A 146 64.25 33.32 53.44
C ASN A 146 64.11 31.87 53.98
N ALA A 147 62.92 31.55 54.51
CA ALA A 147 62.69 30.26 55.18
C ALA A 147 62.90 29.05 54.25
N GLU A 148 62.60 29.18 52.95
CA GLU A 148 62.73 28.10 51.99
C GLU A 148 64.20 27.78 51.67
N ASN A 149 65.08 28.79 51.50
CA ASN A 149 66.50 28.52 51.23
C ASN A 149 67.17 27.95 52.49
N VAL A 150 66.76 28.41 53.68
CA VAL A 150 67.20 27.82 54.96
C VAL A 150 66.82 26.34 55.06
N ALA A 151 65.60 25.98 54.64
CA ALA A 151 65.17 24.58 54.63
C ALA A 151 66.04 23.73 53.68
N PHE A 152 66.42 24.25 52.52
CA PHE A 152 67.38 23.58 51.62
C PHE A 152 68.75 23.41 52.29
N TYR A 153 69.30 24.44 52.93
CA TYR A 153 70.59 24.38 53.62
C TYR A 153 70.58 23.37 54.77
N GLN A 154 69.49 23.26 55.52
CA GLN A 154 69.37 22.31 56.63
C GLN A 154 69.33 20.84 56.19
N LYS A 155 69.01 20.55 54.92
CA LYS A 155 69.07 19.18 54.39
C LYS A 155 70.50 18.72 54.09
N LEU A 156 71.45 19.64 53.97
CA LEU A 156 72.86 19.30 53.77
C LEU A 156 73.48 18.81 55.10
N PRO A 157 74.23 17.70 55.08
CA PRO A 157 74.81 17.13 56.29
C PRO A 157 75.90 18.04 56.88
N ASN A 158 76.12 17.99 58.21
CA ASN A 158 77.16 18.81 58.84
C ASN A 158 78.57 18.55 58.27
N ASN A 159 78.83 17.34 57.74
CA ASN A 159 80.11 17.02 57.09
C ASN A 159 80.31 17.83 55.79
N PHE A 160 79.24 18.23 55.10
CA PHE A 160 79.31 19.08 53.92
C PHE A 160 79.99 20.40 54.28
N TYR A 161 79.48 21.05 55.33
CA TYR A 161 80.02 22.33 55.78
C TYR A 161 81.45 22.22 56.33
N SER A 162 81.78 21.16 57.08
CA SER A 162 83.14 21.01 57.61
C SER A 162 84.16 20.83 56.48
N THR A 163 83.84 20.00 55.49
CA THR A 163 84.73 19.72 54.36
C THR A 163 84.86 20.94 53.44
N ILE A 164 83.76 21.67 53.16
CA ILE A 164 83.81 22.92 52.39
C ILE A 164 84.71 23.98 53.06
N PHE A 165 84.69 24.10 54.38
CA PHE A 165 85.53 25.08 55.09
C PHE A 165 87.00 24.68 55.24
N GLU A 166 87.36 23.43 54.93
CA GLU A 166 88.74 22.94 54.88
C GLU A 166 89.37 23.09 53.48
N MET A 167 88.54 23.31 52.45
CA MET A 167 88.96 23.52 51.06
C MET A 167 89.51 24.92 50.79
N THR A 168 90.33 25.04 49.75
CA THR A 168 90.75 26.33 49.20
C THR A 168 89.60 27.04 48.48
N GLU A 169 89.68 28.37 48.36
CA GLU A 169 88.69 29.19 47.64
C GLU A 169 88.47 28.69 46.19
N THR A 170 89.53 28.28 45.51
CA THR A 170 89.46 27.68 44.16
C THR A 170 88.71 26.35 44.13
N GLU A 171 88.86 25.52 45.15
CA GLU A 171 88.16 24.23 45.26
C GLU A 171 86.68 24.40 45.61
N ILE A 172 86.34 25.38 46.47
CA ILE A 172 84.96 25.76 46.81
C ILE A 172 84.22 26.23 45.55
N HIS A 173 84.83 27.13 44.77
CA HIS A 173 84.23 27.61 43.52
C HIS A 173 84.07 26.48 42.48
N THR A 174 85.02 25.54 42.42
CA THR A 174 84.92 24.37 41.53
C THR A 174 83.72 23.50 41.92
N VAL A 175 83.49 23.24 43.21
CA VAL A 175 82.31 22.50 43.69
C VAL A 175 81.02 23.25 43.33
N ARG A 176 80.98 24.57 43.53
CA ARG A 176 79.82 25.40 43.16
C ARG A 176 79.49 25.28 41.67
N ASP A 177 80.47 25.54 40.81
CA ASP A 177 80.25 25.69 39.38
C ASP A 177 79.87 24.36 38.71
N GLU A 178 80.54 23.25 39.10
CA GLU A 178 80.18 21.92 38.60
C GLU A 178 78.82 21.44 39.13
N SER A 179 78.47 21.73 40.39
CA SER A 179 77.14 21.40 40.93
C SER A 179 76.03 22.15 40.20
N LEU A 180 76.20 23.46 39.97
CA LEU A 180 75.23 24.27 39.24
C LEU A 180 75.03 23.77 37.81
N LYS A 181 76.11 23.38 37.13
CA LYS A 181 76.04 22.86 35.76
C LYS A 181 75.22 21.56 35.67
N LEU A 182 75.48 20.61 36.58
CA LEU A 182 74.76 19.33 36.60
C LEU A 182 73.27 19.51 36.94
N ILE A 183 72.97 20.40 37.90
CA ILE A 183 71.60 20.67 38.32
C ILE A 183 70.84 21.40 37.21
N ASP A 184 71.45 22.38 36.55
CA ASP A 184 70.84 23.10 35.42
C ASP A 184 70.52 22.16 34.25
N GLU A 185 71.44 21.23 33.93
CA GLU A 185 71.23 20.23 32.89
C GLU A 185 70.02 19.34 33.18
N GLN A 186 69.91 18.78 34.38
CA GLN A 186 68.79 17.91 34.72
C GLN A 186 67.48 18.68 34.93
N MET A 187 67.53 19.84 35.58
CA MET A 187 66.34 20.68 35.84
C MET A 187 65.80 21.36 34.58
N SER A 188 66.56 21.38 33.47
CA SER A 188 66.06 21.79 32.15
C SER A 188 65.13 20.76 31.48
N LYS A 189 65.13 19.51 31.98
CA LYS A 189 64.28 18.42 31.52
C LYS A 189 62.99 18.36 32.36
N GLN A 190 61.96 17.67 31.85
CA GLN A 190 60.71 17.43 32.58
C GLN A 190 60.90 16.28 33.59
N VAL A 191 61.18 16.64 34.84
CA VAL A 191 61.39 15.72 35.94
C VAL A 191 60.07 15.49 36.67
N ARG A 192 59.51 14.29 36.49
CA ARG A 192 58.32 13.82 37.21
C ARG A 192 58.70 13.11 38.50
N GLU A 193 57.76 13.06 39.44
CA GLU A 193 57.91 12.33 40.71
C GLU A 193 58.38 10.88 40.50
N SER A 194 57.82 10.16 39.52
CA SER A 194 58.19 8.77 39.23
C SER A 194 59.59 8.60 38.65
N GLU A 195 60.20 9.67 38.14
CA GLU A 195 61.48 9.63 37.43
C GLU A 195 62.58 10.40 38.18
N LEU A 196 62.24 11.09 39.28
CA LEU A 196 63.15 11.93 40.06
C LEU A 196 64.45 11.22 40.43
N GLU A 197 64.35 10.01 40.96
CA GLU A 197 65.51 9.22 41.36
C GLU A 197 66.41 8.83 40.17
N ALA A 198 65.83 8.60 39.00
CA ALA A 198 66.60 8.32 37.79
C ALA A 198 67.38 9.55 37.33
N PHE A 199 66.77 10.74 37.37
CA PHE A 199 67.45 12.00 37.04
C PHE A 199 68.57 12.34 38.03
N LYS A 200 68.35 12.09 39.33
CA LYS A 200 69.39 12.23 40.35
C LYS A 200 70.56 11.27 40.12
N GLN A 201 70.25 10.00 39.87
CA GLN A 201 71.27 8.98 39.61
C GLN A 201 72.07 9.29 38.33
N GLU A 202 71.42 9.77 37.26
CA GLU A 202 72.10 10.22 36.04
C GLU A 202 73.10 11.34 36.34
N ALA A 203 72.71 12.35 37.12
CA ALA A 203 73.63 13.41 37.54
C ALA A 203 74.76 12.89 38.43
N GLU A 204 74.48 11.96 39.36
CA GLU A 204 75.51 11.35 40.20
C GLU A 204 76.54 10.54 39.41
N ASP A 205 76.11 9.83 38.36
CA ASP A 205 77.00 9.10 37.46
C ASP A 205 77.90 10.05 36.67
N GLN A 206 77.40 11.22 36.27
CA GLN A 206 78.19 12.26 35.60
C GLN A 206 79.32 12.81 36.49
N ILE A 207 79.14 12.86 37.82
CA ILE A 207 80.16 13.34 38.78
C ILE A 207 81.46 12.52 38.69
N GLN A 208 81.38 11.23 38.35
CA GLN A 208 82.54 10.34 38.27
C GLN A 208 83.54 10.73 37.16
N TYR A 209 83.06 11.48 36.16
CA TYR A 209 83.85 11.93 35.02
C TYR A 209 84.40 13.36 35.19
N LEU A 210 84.06 14.04 36.28
CA LEU A 210 84.56 15.37 36.59
C LEU A 210 86.02 15.32 37.08
N ASN A 211 86.82 16.30 36.66
CA ASN A 211 88.21 16.44 37.08
C ASN A 211 88.32 17.13 38.45
N VAL A 212 87.83 16.45 39.49
CA VAL A 212 87.72 16.96 40.87
C VAL A 212 88.19 15.89 41.87
N THR A 213 88.55 16.29 43.09
CA THR A 213 88.98 15.35 44.15
C THR A 213 87.81 14.54 44.70
N THR A 214 88.09 13.40 45.35
CA THR A 214 87.05 12.55 45.95
C THR A 214 86.19 13.31 46.99
N GLU A 215 86.81 14.24 47.72
CA GLU A 215 86.09 15.10 48.67
C GLU A 215 85.16 16.08 47.95
N GLN A 216 85.62 16.71 46.85
CA GLN A 216 84.78 17.56 46.01
C GLN A 216 83.62 16.79 45.38
N GLN A 217 83.85 15.55 44.90
CA GLN A 217 82.78 14.70 44.36
C GLN A 217 81.68 14.46 45.39
N GLN A 218 82.05 14.22 46.65
CA GLN A 218 81.06 14.00 47.71
C GLN A 218 80.25 15.26 48.01
N MET A 219 80.87 16.45 47.96
CA MET A 219 80.17 17.72 48.14
C MET A 219 79.19 18.00 46.99
N ILE A 220 79.62 17.74 45.75
CA ILE A 220 78.78 17.89 44.56
C ILE A 220 77.57 16.93 44.64
N ARG A 221 77.75 15.67 45.09
CA ARG A 221 76.65 14.72 45.28
C ARG A 221 75.58 15.24 46.23
N TYR A 222 75.97 15.80 47.37
CA TYR A 222 74.99 16.36 48.32
C TYR A 222 74.20 17.54 47.73
N LEU A 223 74.83 18.37 46.90
CA LEU A 223 74.16 19.49 46.24
C LEU A 223 73.24 19.02 45.10
N VAL A 224 73.67 18.04 44.31
CA VAL A 224 72.89 17.46 43.21
C VAL A 224 71.65 16.72 43.75
N ASP A 225 71.81 15.89 44.78
CA ASP A 225 70.70 15.14 45.39
C ASP A 225 69.61 16.08 45.96
N GLN A 226 70.02 17.22 46.52
CA GLN A 226 69.08 18.19 47.09
C GLN A 226 68.58 19.21 46.07
N GLY A 227 69.35 19.50 45.03
CA GLY A 227 69.07 20.55 44.04
C GLY A 227 68.21 20.09 42.86
N ILE A 228 68.17 18.79 42.56
CA ILE A 228 67.24 18.24 41.57
C ILE A 228 65.91 17.93 42.25
N VAL A 229 64.84 18.59 41.78
CA VAL A 229 63.48 18.44 42.31
C VAL A 229 62.47 18.22 41.18
N VAL A 230 61.27 17.75 41.52
CA VAL A 230 60.17 17.58 40.57
C VAL A 230 59.75 18.94 40.01
N ASN A 231 59.78 19.05 38.68
CA ASN A 231 59.39 20.27 37.97
C ASN A 231 58.28 20.03 36.93
N ASP A 232 57.79 18.79 36.75
CA ASP A 232 56.64 18.45 35.91
C ASP A 232 55.49 17.90 36.78
N VAL A 233 54.55 18.77 37.14
CA VAL A 233 53.49 18.47 38.12
C VAL A 233 52.15 18.22 37.43
N LEU A 234 51.39 17.24 37.93
CA LEU A 234 50.07 16.90 37.41
C LEU A 234 49.11 18.10 37.47
N ASN A 235 48.51 18.44 36.33
CA ASN A 235 47.47 19.47 36.24
C ASN A 235 46.08 18.80 36.26
N GLU A 236 45.57 18.58 37.47
CA GLU A 236 44.27 17.92 37.67
C GLU A 236 43.14 18.68 36.97
N LYS A 237 43.13 20.02 37.07
CA LYS A 237 42.10 20.85 36.46
C LYS A 237 42.07 20.68 34.94
N LYS A 238 43.25 20.73 34.29
CA LYS A 238 43.33 20.59 32.83
C LYS A 238 42.98 19.18 32.38
N THR A 239 43.40 18.18 33.16
CA THR A 239 43.04 16.78 32.94
C THR A 239 41.52 16.57 33.02
N GLU A 240 40.84 17.14 34.00
CA GLU A 240 39.37 17.03 34.13
C GLU A 240 38.63 17.81 33.02
N GLU A 241 39.11 18.98 32.61
CA GLU A 241 38.58 19.70 31.44
C GLU A 241 38.67 18.86 30.16
N LEU A 242 39.79 18.15 29.95
CA LEU A 242 39.99 17.25 28.82
C LEU A 242 39.07 16.03 28.91
N LYS A 243 38.88 15.44 30.09
CA LYS A 243 37.93 14.34 30.32
C LYS A 243 36.49 14.76 30.01
N GLN A 244 36.09 15.95 30.46
CA GLN A 244 34.75 16.47 30.18
C GLN A 244 34.56 16.74 28.68
N SER A 245 35.54 17.36 28.02
CA SER A 245 35.52 17.60 26.58
C SER A 245 35.44 16.27 25.80
N ALA A 246 36.15 15.24 26.24
CA ALA A 246 36.10 13.90 25.65
C ALA A 246 34.72 13.24 25.80
N ARG A 247 34.02 13.44 26.93
CA ARG A 247 32.64 12.97 27.12
C ARG A 247 31.66 13.68 26.19
N GLU A 248 31.78 14.99 26.05
CA GLU A 248 30.89 15.80 25.21
C GLU A 248 31.09 15.54 23.72
N ALA A 249 32.29 15.16 23.30
CA ALA A 249 32.59 14.77 21.93
C ALA A 249 31.95 13.43 21.50
N VAL A 250 31.51 12.58 22.44
CA VAL A 250 30.86 11.31 22.11
C VAL A 250 29.45 11.57 21.59
N GLN A 251 29.22 11.22 20.33
CA GLN A 251 27.88 11.26 19.74
C GLN A 251 26.97 10.21 20.39
N PRO A 252 25.70 10.56 20.69
CA PRO A 252 24.72 9.61 21.19
C PRO A 252 24.55 8.39 20.28
N VAL A 253 24.50 7.21 20.88
CA VAL A 253 24.17 5.98 20.16
C VAL A 253 22.66 5.93 20.02
N MET A 254 22.16 6.03 18.78
CA MET A 254 20.74 6.03 18.47
C MET A 254 20.27 4.64 18.05
N ILE A 255 19.07 4.25 18.53
CA ILE A 255 18.28 3.13 18.00
C ILE A 255 17.25 3.74 17.07
N PHE A 256 17.22 3.33 15.80
CA PHE A 256 16.31 3.91 14.81
C PHE A 256 15.01 3.12 14.70
N GLN A 257 13.89 3.82 14.50
CA GLN A 257 12.60 3.17 14.21
C GLN A 257 12.73 2.20 13.03
N GLY A 258 12.25 0.97 13.20
CA GLY A 258 12.29 -0.11 12.21
C GLY A 258 13.56 -0.99 12.24
N GLU A 259 14.59 -0.59 13.01
CA GLU A 259 15.81 -1.39 13.25
C GLU A 259 15.45 -2.73 13.88
N ILE A 260 16.07 -3.82 13.39
CA ILE A 260 15.87 -5.17 13.94
C ILE A 260 16.71 -5.30 15.21
N ILE A 261 16.03 -5.46 16.35
CA ILE A 261 16.67 -5.69 17.66
C ILE A 261 17.01 -7.17 17.83
N VAL A 262 16.08 -8.06 17.46
CA VAL A 262 16.29 -9.51 17.46
C VAL A 262 15.71 -10.09 16.18
N ARG A 263 16.46 -10.96 15.50
CA ARG A 263 15.98 -11.67 14.32
C ARG A 263 15.15 -12.88 14.73
N GLU A 264 14.16 -13.23 13.93
CA GLU A 264 13.44 -14.50 14.04
C GLU A 264 14.42 -15.68 14.15
N GLY A 265 14.14 -16.60 15.07
CA GLY A 265 14.95 -17.79 15.32
C GLY A 265 16.20 -17.56 16.18
N ASN A 266 16.56 -16.30 16.48
CA ASN A 266 17.67 -16.00 17.39
C ASN A 266 17.19 -15.90 18.84
N GLN A 267 18.10 -16.20 19.76
CA GLN A 267 17.85 -16.10 21.20
C GLN A 267 17.95 -14.63 21.64
N ILE A 268 17.02 -14.18 22.47
CA ILE A 268 17.01 -12.83 23.04
C ILE A 268 18.08 -12.77 24.14
N ASP A 269 19.17 -12.05 23.88
CA ASP A 269 20.24 -11.83 24.85
C ASP A 269 19.96 -10.65 25.80
N ALA A 270 20.80 -10.49 26.82
CA ALA A 270 20.66 -9.41 27.81
C ALA A 270 20.69 -7.99 27.20
N SER A 271 21.47 -7.80 26.12
CA SER A 271 21.59 -6.52 25.41
C SER A 271 20.29 -6.19 24.67
N ALA A 272 19.74 -7.17 23.96
CA ALA A 272 18.45 -7.08 23.31
C ALA A 272 17.34 -6.83 24.34
N MET A 273 17.30 -7.55 25.47
CA MET A 273 16.30 -7.32 26.52
C MET A 273 16.30 -5.88 27.02
N LYS A 274 17.47 -5.31 27.30
CA LYS A 274 17.60 -3.89 27.70
C LYS A 274 17.12 -2.93 26.63
N LYS A 275 17.44 -3.18 25.35
CA LYS A 275 16.91 -2.39 24.22
C LYS A 275 15.38 -2.50 24.15
N LEU A 276 14.82 -3.69 24.35
CA LEU A 276 13.37 -3.90 24.37
C LEU A 276 12.70 -3.16 25.54
N GLU A 277 13.31 -3.13 26.73
CA GLU A 277 12.84 -2.35 27.89
C GLU A 277 12.85 -0.84 27.61
N LEU A 278 13.95 -0.33 27.06
CA LEU A 278 14.10 1.09 26.68
C LEU A 278 13.07 1.52 25.61
N LEU A 279 12.75 0.62 24.68
CA LEU A 279 11.71 0.81 23.68
C LEU A 279 10.28 0.67 24.25
N GLY A 280 10.15 0.22 25.49
CA GLY A 280 8.86 -0.06 26.14
C GLY A 280 8.12 -1.25 25.53
N LEU A 281 8.86 -2.21 24.96
CA LEU A 281 8.33 -3.41 24.30
C LEU A 281 8.10 -4.57 25.27
N THR A 282 8.74 -4.57 26.45
CA THR A 282 8.60 -5.62 27.49
C THR A 282 7.39 -5.41 28.40
N ASN A 283 6.93 -4.16 28.58
CA ASN A 283 5.82 -3.80 29.46
C ASN A 283 4.58 -3.32 28.68
N GLN A 284 4.27 -3.95 27.55
CA GLN A 284 3.08 -3.57 26.78
C GLN A 284 1.80 -4.15 27.40
N THR A 285 1.07 -3.29 28.12
CA THR A 285 -0.39 -3.41 28.15
C THR A 285 -0.87 -3.34 26.70
N THR A 286 -1.50 -4.40 26.20
CA THR A 286 -2.01 -4.43 24.84
C THR A 286 -2.97 -3.26 24.62
N SER A 287 -2.68 -2.43 23.61
CA SER A 287 -3.49 -1.25 23.32
C SER A 287 -4.74 -1.68 22.58
N ILE A 288 -5.91 -1.27 23.08
CA ILE A 288 -7.20 -1.50 22.41
C ILE A 288 -7.48 -0.50 21.29
N PHE A 289 -6.70 0.59 21.18
CA PHE A 289 -6.94 1.67 20.22
C PHE A 289 -6.90 1.23 18.75
N PRO A 290 -5.97 0.37 18.29
CA PRO A 290 -6.00 -0.14 16.92
C PRO A 290 -7.29 -0.90 16.60
N LEU A 291 -7.82 -1.66 17.55
CA LEU A 291 -9.08 -2.39 17.41
C LEU A 291 -10.27 -1.42 17.35
N ILE A 292 -10.27 -0.36 18.17
CA ILE A 292 -11.28 0.71 18.10
C ILE A 292 -11.23 1.40 16.73
N ALA A 293 -10.04 1.74 16.23
CA ALA A 293 -9.86 2.38 14.93
C ALA A 293 -10.36 1.49 13.78
N MET A 294 -10.08 0.19 13.86
CA MET A 294 -10.59 -0.81 12.91
C MET A 294 -12.13 -0.85 12.90
N VAL A 295 -12.77 -0.92 14.07
CA VAL A 295 -14.23 -0.89 14.19
C VAL A 295 -14.81 0.40 13.62
N LEU A 296 -14.21 1.56 13.94
CA LEU A 296 -14.64 2.85 13.40
C LEU A 296 -14.49 2.94 11.87
N ALA A 297 -13.44 2.35 11.29
CA ALA A 297 -13.25 2.30 9.84
C ALA A 297 -14.33 1.47 9.13
N VAL A 298 -14.71 0.31 9.69
CA VAL A 298 -15.80 -0.52 9.14
C VAL A 298 -17.14 0.20 9.28
N LEU A 299 -17.39 0.86 10.42
CA LEU A 299 -18.60 1.67 10.61
C LEU A 299 -18.67 2.85 9.64
N LEU A 300 -17.54 3.50 9.36
CA LEU A 300 -17.45 4.56 8.35
C LEU A 300 -17.80 4.02 6.95
N GLN A 301 -17.26 2.85 6.58
CA GLN A 301 -17.60 2.20 5.30
C GLN A 301 -19.09 1.90 5.19
N ILE A 302 -19.68 1.35 6.25
CA ILE A 302 -21.12 1.09 6.32
C ILE A 302 -21.92 2.39 6.21
N GLY A 303 -21.50 3.47 6.89
CA GLY A 303 -22.14 4.77 6.82
C GLY A 303 -22.16 5.35 5.40
N VAL A 304 -21.02 5.32 4.69
CA VAL A 304 -20.93 5.78 3.29
C VAL A 304 -21.77 4.88 2.37
N LEU A 305 -21.77 3.57 2.59
CA LEU A 305 -22.59 2.62 1.82
C LEU A 305 -24.09 2.88 2.01
N ILE A 306 -24.53 3.11 3.25
CA ILE A 306 -25.92 3.48 3.56
C ILE A 306 -26.27 4.76 2.81
N TYR A 307 -25.44 5.80 2.92
CA TYR A 307 -25.68 7.08 2.23
C TYR A 307 -25.80 6.91 0.71
N ASN A 308 -24.90 6.15 0.08
CA ASN A 308 -24.95 5.88 -1.36
C ASN A 308 -26.21 5.08 -1.75
N SER A 309 -26.63 4.14 -0.90
CA SER A 309 -27.82 3.33 -1.12
C SER A 309 -29.14 4.11 -1.08
N LEU A 310 -29.16 5.30 -0.47
CA LEU A 310 -30.37 6.15 -0.38
C LEU A 310 -30.79 6.77 -1.72
N GLN A 311 -29.92 6.75 -2.74
CA GLN A 311 -30.27 7.24 -4.08
C GLN A 311 -31.28 6.33 -4.80
N PHE A 312 -31.46 5.09 -4.34
CA PHE A 312 -32.40 4.13 -4.92
C PHE A 312 -33.75 4.24 -4.20
N GLN A 313 -34.79 4.66 -4.92
CA GLN A 313 -36.16 4.79 -4.38
C GLN A 313 -36.79 3.41 -4.10
N ASN A 314 -36.45 2.39 -4.90
CA ASN A 314 -36.95 1.04 -4.74
C ASN A 314 -36.14 0.26 -3.68
N ALA A 315 -36.82 -0.26 -2.65
CA ALA A 315 -36.21 -1.07 -1.60
C ALA A 315 -35.54 -2.36 -2.12
N GLY A 316 -36.09 -2.94 -3.20
CA GLY A 316 -35.51 -4.07 -3.94
C GLY A 316 -34.11 -3.75 -4.47
N GLU A 317 -34.03 -2.70 -5.28
CA GLU A 317 -32.76 -2.24 -5.88
C GLU A 317 -31.74 -1.83 -4.82
N ARG A 318 -32.19 -1.14 -3.77
CA ARG A 318 -31.34 -0.77 -2.64
C ARG A 318 -30.70 -1.99 -1.97
N THR A 319 -31.50 -3.03 -1.73
CA THR A 319 -31.00 -4.26 -1.09
C THR A 319 -30.05 -5.02 -2.02
N LYS A 320 -30.35 -5.08 -3.33
CA LYS A 320 -29.46 -5.67 -4.35
C LYS A 320 -28.11 -4.94 -4.40
N TYR A 321 -28.14 -3.61 -4.43
CA TYR A 321 -26.95 -2.76 -4.43
C TYR A 321 -26.06 -3.05 -3.20
N VAL A 322 -26.65 -3.04 -2.00
CA VAL A 322 -25.90 -3.29 -0.77
C VAL A 322 -25.39 -4.72 -0.71
N LEU A 323 -26.21 -5.73 -1.04
CA LEU A 323 -25.77 -7.14 -1.05
C LEU A 323 -24.56 -7.34 -1.95
N PHE A 324 -24.62 -6.84 -3.19
CA PHE A 324 -23.54 -7.03 -4.15
C PHE A 324 -22.25 -6.32 -3.69
N TYR A 325 -22.37 -5.11 -3.14
CA TYR A 325 -21.23 -4.39 -2.57
C TYR A 325 -20.59 -5.13 -1.39
N VAL A 326 -21.39 -5.53 -0.38
CA VAL A 326 -20.85 -6.21 0.81
C VAL A 326 -20.26 -7.57 0.46
N THR A 327 -20.84 -8.29 -0.50
CA THR A 327 -20.30 -9.58 -0.96
C THR A 327 -18.95 -9.38 -1.64
N ALA A 328 -18.85 -8.46 -2.60
CA ALA A 328 -17.60 -8.18 -3.30
C ALA A 328 -16.49 -7.70 -2.34
N MET A 329 -16.82 -6.80 -1.40
CA MET A 329 -15.85 -6.32 -0.41
C MET A 329 -15.47 -7.39 0.61
N SER A 330 -16.39 -8.25 1.03
CA SER A 330 -16.06 -9.38 1.93
C SER A 330 -15.08 -10.34 1.26
N VAL A 331 -15.34 -10.72 -0.01
CA VAL A 331 -14.44 -11.57 -0.79
C VAL A 331 -13.08 -10.89 -0.96
N SER A 332 -13.05 -9.59 -1.24
CA SER A 332 -11.82 -8.78 -1.34
C SER A 332 -10.99 -8.83 -0.05
N VAL A 333 -11.61 -8.59 1.12
CA VAL A 333 -10.93 -8.62 2.42
C VAL A 333 -10.43 -10.02 2.76
N VAL A 334 -11.22 -11.06 2.51
CA VAL A 334 -10.82 -12.47 2.71
C VAL A 334 -9.63 -12.84 1.81
N LEU A 335 -9.67 -12.44 0.53
CA LEU A 335 -8.59 -12.70 -0.41
C LEU A 335 -7.31 -11.94 -0.04
N MET A 336 -7.44 -10.70 0.43
CA MET A 336 -6.32 -9.92 0.93
C MET A 336 -5.68 -10.57 2.16
N LYS A 337 -6.51 -11.06 3.09
CA LYS A 337 -6.03 -11.83 4.25
C LYS A 337 -5.33 -13.12 3.83
N PHE A 338 -5.84 -13.81 2.81
CA PHE A 338 -5.18 -15.00 2.26
C PHE A 338 -3.76 -14.69 1.77
N PHE A 339 -3.54 -13.59 1.03
CA PHE A 339 -2.20 -13.19 0.59
C PHE A 339 -1.29 -12.74 1.75
N GLN A 340 -1.87 -12.15 2.81
CA GLN A 340 -1.11 -11.82 4.03
C GLN A 340 -0.50 -13.05 4.70
N LEU A 341 -1.12 -14.24 4.60
CA LEU A 341 -0.58 -15.48 5.18
C LEU A 341 0.76 -15.93 4.56
N PHE A 342 1.07 -15.45 3.35
CA PHE A 342 2.32 -15.76 2.66
C PHE A 342 3.38 -14.65 2.82
N GLN A 343 3.05 -13.55 3.50
CA GLN A 343 3.97 -12.45 3.72
C GLN A 343 5.05 -12.87 4.73
N THR A 344 6.30 -12.92 4.28
CA THR A 344 7.49 -13.16 5.12
C THR A 344 8.47 -12.00 4.96
N GLU A 345 9.54 -11.95 5.76
CA GLU A 345 10.58 -10.91 5.61
C GLU A 345 11.23 -10.92 4.22
N GLN A 346 11.47 -12.11 3.66
CA GLN A 346 12.08 -12.27 2.34
C GLN A 346 11.09 -12.00 1.20
N ALA A 347 9.79 -11.99 1.51
CA ALA A 347 8.70 -11.83 0.55
C ALA A 347 7.71 -10.74 0.98
N ALA A 348 8.25 -9.61 1.48
CA ALA A 348 7.47 -8.52 2.06
C ALA A 348 6.44 -7.88 1.10
N TYR A 349 6.63 -8.04 -0.21
CA TYR A 349 5.78 -7.46 -1.26
C TYR A 349 4.78 -8.44 -1.89
N ILE A 350 4.67 -9.69 -1.40
CA ILE A 350 3.62 -10.63 -1.82
C ILE A 350 2.21 -10.02 -1.78
N PRO A 351 1.85 -9.13 -0.84
CA PRO A 351 0.57 -8.42 -0.87
C PRO A 351 0.25 -7.76 -2.22
N LEU A 352 1.23 -7.28 -3.01
CA LEU A 352 0.98 -6.71 -4.34
C LEU A 352 0.40 -7.72 -5.35
N PHE A 353 0.47 -9.02 -5.07
CA PHE A 353 -0.18 -10.06 -5.87
C PHE A 353 -1.72 -10.03 -5.76
N TYR A 354 -2.26 -9.44 -4.69
CA TYR A 354 -3.70 -9.26 -4.52
C TYR A 354 -4.28 -8.47 -5.71
N PRO A 355 -5.38 -8.95 -6.34
CA PRO A 355 -5.96 -8.31 -7.51
C PRO A 355 -6.73 -7.03 -7.14
N ALA A 356 -6.00 -5.95 -6.83
CA ALA A 356 -6.55 -4.70 -6.29
C ALA A 356 -7.49 -3.95 -7.24
N ALA A 357 -7.44 -4.21 -8.55
CA ALA A 357 -8.39 -3.62 -9.49
C ALA A 357 -9.71 -4.41 -9.55
N PHE A 358 -9.75 -5.69 -9.16
CA PHE A 358 -10.89 -6.58 -9.41
C PHE A 358 -12.19 -6.12 -8.75
N ALA A 359 -12.22 -5.94 -7.42
CA ALA A 359 -13.45 -5.55 -6.73
C ALA A 359 -13.97 -4.16 -7.15
N PRO A 360 -13.14 -3.11 -7.25
CA PRO A 360 -13.55 -1.81 -7.79
C PRO A 360 -14.10 -1.89 -9.23
N LEU A 361 -13.48 -2.70 -10.09
CA LEU A 361 -13.89 -2.87 -11.48
C LEU A 361 -15.26 -3.55 -11.57
N VAL A 362 -15.44 -4.68 -10.89
CA VAL A 362 -16.70 -5.42 -10.84
C VAL A 362 -17.83 -4.53 -10.31
N LEU A 363 -17.59 -3.78 -9.23
CA LEU A 363 -18.60 -2.88 -8.66
C LEU A 363 -18.92 -1.70 -9.58
N SER A 364 -17.93 -1.15 -10.28
CA SER A 364 -18.14 -0.11 -11.30
C SER A 364 -19.00 -0.61 -12.46
N PHE A 365 -18.77 -1.85 -12.90
CA PHE A 365 -19.52 -2.49 -13.98
C PHE A 365 -20.98 -2.75 -13.61
N PHE A 366 -21.23 -3.52 -12.55
CA PHE A 366 -22.56 -4.06 -12.24
C PHE A 366 -23.42 -3.13 -11.39
N LEU A 367 -22.83 -2.21 -10.62
CA LEU A 367 -23.60 -1.23 -9.84
C LEU A 367 -23.52 0.16 -10.47
N ASN A 368 -22.48 0.90 -10.13
CA ASN A 368 -22.19 2.24 -10.64
C ASN A 368 -20.74 2.64 -10.32
N ARG A 369 -20.25 3.67 -11.00
CA ARG A 369 -18.88 4.19 -10.80
C ARG A 369 -18.61 4.61 -9.35
N ARG A 370 -19.63 5.12 -8.64
CA ARG A 370 -19.52 5.54 -7.23
C ARG A 370 -19.19 4.36 -6.31
N ALA A 371 -19.83 3.20 -6.53
CA ALA A 371 -19.54 1.97 -5.79
C ALA A 371 -18.10 1.49 -6.01
N GLY A 372 -17.62 1.56 -7.27
CA GLY A 372 -16.24 1.23 -7.62
C GLY A 372 -15.22 2.13 -6.91
N ILE A 373 -15.43 3.46 -6.91
CA ILE A 373 -14.55 4.40 -6.22
C ILE A 373 -14.52 4.12 -4.71
N MET A 374 -15.70 3.90 -4.12
CA MET A 374 -15.82 3.56 -2.71
C MET A 374 -15.05 2.28 -2.37
N ALA A 375 -15.15 1.24 -3.20
CA ALA A 375 -14.37 0.02 -3.04
C ALA A 375 -12.86 0.25 -3.16
N GLY A 376 -12.42 1.07 -4.11
CA GLY A 376 -11.00 1.41 -4.29
C GLY A 376 -10.39 2.12 -3.07
N ILE A 377 -11.17 2.98 -2.41
CA ILE A 377 -10.75 3.66 -1.17
C ILE A 377 -10.77 2.68 0.01
N PHE A 378 -11.89 2.01 0.25
CA PHE A 378 -12.05 1.18 1.44
C PHE A 378 -11.27 -0.14 1.39
N GLN A 379 -10.86 -0.63 0.21
CA GLN A 379 -9.90 -1.74 0.15
C GLN A 379 -8.52 -1.33 0.66
N ALA A 380 -8.08 -0.10 0.39
CA ALA A 380 -6.80 0.40 0.92
C ALA A 380 -6.89 0.67 2.42
N VAL A 381 -8.03 1.19 2.89
CA VAL A 381 -8.31 1.28 4.34
C VAL A 381 -8.30 -0.11 4.98
N SER A 382 -8.88 -1.13 4.34
CA SER A 382 -8.83 -2.51 4.84
C SER A 382 -7.41 -3.05 4.87
N ALA A 383 -6.60 -2.76 3.84
CA ALA A 383 -5.20 -3.14 3.76
C ALA A 383 -4.37 -2.57 4.90
N LEU A 384 -4.65 -1.32 5.33
CA LEU A 384 -3.99 -0.71 6.49
C LEU A 384 -4.12 -1.57 7.76
N PHE A 385 -5.28 -2.20 7.97
CA PHE A 385 -5.52 -3.06 9.13
C PHE A 385 -5.08 -4.52 8.92
N ILE A 386 -5.14 -5.03 7.69
CA ILE A 386 -4.70 -6.40 7.38
C ILE A 386 -3.18 -6.53 7.47
N PHE A 387 -2.45 -5.52 7.00
CA PHE A 387 -0.98 -5.45 7.00
C PHE A 387 -0.44 -4.60 8.16
N TYR A 388 -1.11 -4.63 9.31
CA TYR A 388 -0.78 -3.83 10.49
C TYR A 388 0.65 -4.04 10.98
N ASP A 389 1.19 -5.26 10.88
CA ASP A 389 2.57 -5.59 11.30
C ASP A 389 3.64 -4.84 10.48
N SER A 390 3.27 -4.30 9.31
CA SER A 390 4.14 -3.51 8.45
C SER A 390 4.10 -2.00 8.76
N ILE A 391 3.41 -1.56 9.81
CA ILE A 391 3.34 -0.13 10.18
C ILE A 391 4.74 0.43 10.48
N GLY A 392 5.00 1.65 10.01
CA GLY A 392 6.29 2.32 10.14
C GLY A 392 7.32 1.90 9.10
N THR A 393 6.98 0.94 8.23
CA THR A 393 7.82 0.55 7.08
C THR A 393 7.40 1.28 5.81
N ASN A 394 8.36 1.48 4.90
CA ASN A 394 8.05 1.99 3.56
C ASN A 394 7.23 0.99 2.72
N PHE A 395 7.26 -0.30 3.05
CA PHE A 395 6.54 -1.37 2.34
C PHE A 395 5.02 -1.17 2.39
N LEU A 396 4.50 -0.84 3.58
CA LEU A 396 3.07 -0.58 3.75
C LEU A 396 2.61 0.59 2.88
N THR A 397 3.40 1.67 2.82
CA THR A 397 3.10 2.84 1.97
C THR A 397 2.98 2.45 0.50
N VAL A 398 3.85 1.57 0.00
CA VAL A 398 3.77 1.10 -1.40
C VAL A 398 2.50 0.28 -1.63
N ILE A 399 2.21 -0.70 -0.77
CA ILE A 399 1.00 -1.53 -0.90
C ILE A 399 -0.26 -0.66 -0.93
N LEU A 400 -0.38 0.30 0.00
CA LEU A 400 -1.53 1.20 0.09
C LEU A 400 -1.66 2.07 -1.17
N MET A 401 -0.57 2.68 -1.64
CA MET A 401 -0.59 3.53 -2.84
C MET A 401 -0.93 2.73 -4.09
N SER A 402 -0.34 1.54 -4.26
CA SER A 402 -0.65 0.63 -5.37
C SER A 402 -2.12 0.21 -5.35
N TYR A 403 -2.70 -0.09 -4.18
CA TYR A 403 -4.11 -0.49 -4.07
C TYR A 403 -5.09 0.64 -4.36
N VAL A 404 -4.83 1.85 -3.84
CA VAL A 404 -5.65 3.03 -4.14
C VAL A 404 -5.58 3.33 -5.63
N PHE A 405 -4.36 3.38 -6.20
CA PHE A 405 -4.16 3.73 -7.60
C PHE A 405 -4.82 2.71 -8.54
N SER A 406 -4.58 1.41 -8.31
CA SER A 406 -5.21 0.32 -9.07
C SER A 406 -6.73 0.37 -8.98
N GLY A 407 -7.25 0.61 -7.77
CA GLY A 407 -8.69 0.72 -7.53
C GLY A 407 -9.32 1.91 -8.26
N LEU A 408 -8.64 3.06 -8.30
CA LEU A 408 -9.13 4.24 -9.03
C LEU A 408 -9.08 4.05 -10.55
N MET A 409 -7.97 3.51 -11.09
CA MET A 409 -7.84 3.27 -12.53
C MET A 409 -8.90 2.29 -13.05
N ALA A 410 -9.23 1.26 -12.27
CA ALA A 410 -10.33 0.36 -12.57
C ALA A 410 -11.67 1.08 -12.80
N THR A 411 -11.95 2.18 -12.09
CA THR A 411 -13.21 2.93 -12.24
C THR A 411 -13.28 3.82 -13.48
N ILE A 412 -12.17 3.98 -14.21
CA ILE A 412 -12.11 4.77 -15.45
C ILE A 412 -12.51 3.91 -16.67
N VAL A 413 -12.37 2.59 -16.56
CA VAL A 413 -12.79 1.63 -17.59
C VAL A 413 -14.27 1.83 -17.93
N ARG A 414 -14.59 1.86 -19.22
CA ARG A 414 -15.97 2.07 -19.68
C ARG A 414 -16.85 0.91 -19.23
N ARG A 415 -18.11 1.17 -18.91
CA ARG A 415 -19.12 0.14 -18.54
C ARG A 415 -19.62 -0.67 -19.74
N LYS A 416 -18.71 -1.19 -20.57
CA LYS A 416 -18.93 -2.17 -21.64
C LYS A 416 -18.16 -3.44 -21.33
N ARG A 417 -18.52 -4.59 -21.90
CA ARG A 417 -17.78 -5.84 -21.65
C ARG A 417 -16.29 -5.64 -21.84
N ILE A 418 -15.52 -6.04 -20.82
CA ILE A 418 -14.06 -5.82 -20.81
C ILE A 418 -13.39 -6.53 -22.00
N SER A 419 -13.93 -7.68 -22.42
CA SER A 419 -13.50 -8.43 -23.61
C SER A 419 -13.65 -7.65 -24.92
N GLU A 420 -14.59 -6.70 -25.01
CA GLU A 420 -14.82 -5.86 -26.19
C GLU A 420 -13.88 -4.65 -26.23
N GLN A 421 -13.28 -4.28 -25.10
CA GLN A 421 -12.43 -3.10 -24.98
C GLN A 421 -10.96 -3.38 -25.29
N GLY A 422 -10.54 -4.65 -25.22
CA GLY A 422 -9.19 -5.10 -25.55
C GLY A 422 -8.10 -4.27 -24.86
N LEU A 423 -7.24 -3.65 -25.68
CA LEU A 423 -6.08 -2.87 -25.21
C LEU A 423 -6.47 -1.68 -24.32
N PHE A 424 -7.62 -1.04 -24.54
CA PHE A 424 -8.03 0.12 -23.75
C PHE A 424 -8.25 -0.26 -22.28
N ALA A 425 -8.90 -1.40 -22.03
CA ALA A 425 -9.09 -1.89 -20.66
C ALA A 425 -7.76 -2.36 -20.04
N ALA A 426 -6.90 -3.02 -20.82
CA ALA A 426 -5.57 -3.45 -20.37
C ALA A 426 -4.69 -2.25 -19.96
N MET A 427 -4.81 -1.10 -20.64
CA MET A 427 -4.07 0.11 -20.30
C MET A 427 -4.41 0.62 -18.88
N TRP A 428 -5.70 0.68 -18.54
CA TRP A 428 -6.15 1.14 -17.22
C TRP A 428 -5.95 0.11 -16.11
N VAL A 429 -6.09 -1.18 -16.40
CA VAL A 429 -6.06 -2.24 -15.38
C VAL A 429 -4.65 -2.82 -15.17
N ILE A 430 -3.78 -2.76 -16.18
CA ILE A 430 -2.44 -3.37 -16.15
C ILE A 430 -1.36 -2.31 -16.29
N ILE A 431 -1.33 -1.58 -17.40
CA ILE A 431 -0.17 -0.73 -17.75
C ILE A 431 0.02 0.40 -16.75
N PHE A 432 -1.02 1.18 -16.43
CA PHE A 432 -0.88 2.28 -15.48
C PHE A 432 -0.59 1.82 -14.04
N PRO A 433 -1.25 0.79 -13.48
CA PRO A 433 -0.88 0.23 -12.18
C PRO A 433 0.57 -0.24 -12.11
N VAL A 434 1.06 -0.98 -13.11
CA VAL A 434 2.46 -1.45 -13.15
C VAL A 434 3.44 -0.28 -13.27
N MET A 435 3.11 0.74 -14.06
CA MET A 435 3.91 1.96 -14.14
C MET A 435 3.96 2.67 -12.78
N MET A 436 2.86 2.69 -12.02
CA MET A 436 2.84 3.23 -10.66
C MET A 436 3.75 2.42 -9.72
N ASP A 437 3.72 1.09 -9.80
CA ASP A 437 4.60 0.24 -8.99
C ASP A 437 6.09 0.51 -9.31
N VAL A 438 6.44 0.69 -10.59
CA VAL A 438 7.80 1.08 -11.00
C VAL A 438 8.20 2.44 -10.40
N ILE A 439 7.30 3.43 -10.45
CA ILE A 439 7.55 4.75 -9.85
C ILE A 439 7.79 4.64 -8.34
N LEU A 440 6.99 3.84 -7.64
CA LEU A 440 7.10 3.63 -6.20
C LEU A 440 8.40 2.92 -5.80
N ILE A 441 8.85 1.95 -6.61
CA ILE A 441 10.13 1.26 -6.42
C ILE A 441 11.32 2.20 -6.61
N ILE A 442 11.29 3.04 -7.65
CA ILE A 442 12.32 4.07 -7.87
C ILE A 442 12.33 5.07 -6.71
N TYR A 443 11.15 5.50 -6.25
CA TYR A 443 11.01 6.39 -5.11
C TYR A 443 11.60 5.80 -3.81
N GLN A 444 11.49 4.48 -3.61
CA GLN A 444 12.11 3.78 -2.48
C GLN A 444 13.63 3.60 -2.61
N GLY A 445 14.23 3.97 -3.74
CA GLY A 445 15.68 3.79 -3.98
C GLY A 445 16.10 2.33 -4.14
N MET A 446 15.17 1.44 -4.50
CA MET A 446 15.49 0.02 -4.71
C MET A 446 16.34 -0.16 -5.98
N SER A 447 17.36 -1.02 -5.89
CA SER A 447 18.23 -1.34 -7.02
C SER A 447 17.56 -2.33 -7.99
N PHE A 448 17.56 -2.03 -9.29
CA PHE A 448 17.13 -2.97 -10.33
C PHE A 448 18.10 -4.15 -10.53
N GLY A 449 19.26 -4.14 -9.87
CA GLY A 449 20.16 -5.29 -9.80
C GLY A 449 19.72 -6.34 -8.79
N ASP A 450 18.84 -5.99 -7.85
CA ASP A 450 18.41 -6.90 -6.78
C ASP A 450 17.24 -7.78 -7.20
N ALA A 451 17.32 -9.07 -6.85
CA ALA A 451 16.27 -10.04 -7.14
C ALA A 451 14.93 -9.70 -6.45
N THR A 452 14.98 -9.04 -5.29
CA THR A 452 13.81 -8.60 -4.52
C THR A 452 13.02 -7.53 -5.26
N THR A 453 13.70 -6.58 -5.92
CA THR A 453 13.07 -5.55 -6.76
C THR A 453 12.29 -6.18 -7.91
N TRP A 454 12.88 -7.16 -8.60
CA TRP A 454 12.21 -7.89 -9.66
C TRP A 454 11.04 -8.72 -9.15
N LEU A 455 11.17 -9.37 -7.99
CA LEU A 455 10.07 -10.08 -7.36
C LEU A 455 8.89 -9.14 -7.06
N THR A 456 9.14 -7.93 -6.56
CA THR A 456 8.12 -6.90 -6.31
C THR A 456 7.39 -6.51 -7.59
N LEU A 457 8.14 -6.21 -8.66
CA LEU A 457 7.56 -5.88 -9.97
C LEU A 457 6.72 -7.02 -10.55
N VAL A 458 7.20 -8.26 -10.41
CA VAL A 458 6.47 -9.45 -10.85
C VAL A 458 5.19 -9.62 -10.03
N CYS A 459 5.22 -9.38 -8.71
CA CYS A 459 4.02 -9.42 -7.87
C CYS A 459 2.99 -8.37 -8.29
N GLY A 460 3.41 -7.11 -8.49
CA GLY A 460 2.53 -6.03 -8.95
C GLY A 460 1.94 -6.28 -10.34
N PHE A 461 2.78 -6.69 -11.30
CA PHE A 461 2.34 -7.10 -12.63
C PHE A 461 1.35 -8.26 -12.57
N THR A 462 1.63 -9.28 -11.76
CA THR A 462 0.76 -10.45 -11.66
C THR A 462 -0.56 -10.09 -10.98
N GLY A 463 -0.57 -9.26 -9.94
CA GLY A 463 -1.81 -8.78 -9.32
C GLY A 463 -2.68 -7.97 -10.29
N ALA A 464 -2.05 -7.12 -11.12
CA ALA A 464 -2.74 -6.35 -12.15
C ALA A 464 -3.28 -7.23 -13.29
N LEU A 465 -2.46 -8.16 -13.80
CA LEU A 465 -2.86 -9.14 -14.81
C LEU A 465 -3.97 -10.06 -14.29
N PHE A 466 -3.86 -10.53 -13.05
CA PHE A 466 -4.84 -11.39 -12.42
C PHE A 466 -6.17 -10.66 -12.21
N SER A 467 -6.14 -9.36 -11.85
CA SER A 467 -7.35 -8.53 -11.80
C SER A 467 -8.06 -8.48 -13.16
N PHE A 468 -7.30 -8.30 -14.24
CA PHE A 468 -7.83 -8.26 -15.61
C PHE A 468 -8.43 -9.61 -16.03
N LEU A 469 -7.69 -10.71 -15.81
CA LEU A 469 -8.11 -12.07 -16.16
C LEU A 469 -9.31 -12.54 -15.34
N LEU A 470 -9.32 -12.31 -14.01
CA LEU A 470 -10.47 -12.61 -13.16
C LEU A 470 -11.69 -11.84 -13.61
N THR A 471 -11.55 -10.57 -13.98
CA THR A 471 -12.68 -9.79 -14.47
C THR A 471 -13.22 -10.37 -15.77
N ILE A 472 -12.37 -10.66 -16.76
CA ILE A 472 -12.81 -11.27 -18.03
C ILE A 472 -13.47 -12.62 -17.79
N GLY A 473 -12.81 -13.51 -17.04
CA GLY A 473 -13.24 -14.89 -16.83
C GLY A 473 -14.50 -15.00 -15.97
N LEU A 474 -14.63 -14.18 -14.93
CA LEU A 474 -15.77 -14.21 -14.02
C LEU A 474 -16.93 -13.32 -14.47
N HIS A 475 -16.73 -12.37 -15.40
CA HIS A 475 -17.80 -11.49 -15.88
C HIS A 475 -19.10 -12.21 -16.27
N PRO A 476 -19.10 -13.25 -17.14
CA PRO A 476 -20.35 -13.90 -17.55
C PRO A 476 -21.04 -14.65 -16.41
N TYR A 477 -20.27 -15.19 -15.45
CA TYR A 477 -20.82 -15.85 -14.27
C TYR A 477 -21.40 -14.86 -13.26
N ILE A 478 -20.72 -13.72 -13.05
CA ILE A 478 -21.24 -12.63 -12.23
C ILE A 478 -22.51 -12.06 -12.86
N GLU A 479 -22.54 -11.88 -14.19
CA GLU A 479 -23.74 -11.45 -14.93
C GLU A 479 -24.90 -12.44 -14.73
N LEU A 480 -24.66 -13.74 -14.82
CA LEU A 480 -25.66 -14.80 -14.54
C LEU A 480 -26.19 -14.77 -13.10
N MET A 481 -25.38 -14.34 -12.14
CA MET A 481 -25.81 -14.22 -10.75
C MET A 481 -26.73 -13.01 -10.57
N VAL A 482 -26.39 -11.87 -11.15
CA VAL A 482 -27.02 -10.56 -10.91
C VAL A 482 -28.22 -10.28 -11.84
N ASN A 483 -28.13 -10.70 -13.10
CA ASN A 483 -29.11 -10.43 -14.15
C ASN A 483 -29.81 -11.73 -14.58
N ASP A 484 -31.10 -11.65 -14.90
CA ASP A 484 -31.88 -12.75 -15.47
C ASP A 484 -31.75 -12.84 -17.00
N ASP A 485 -31.36 -11.75 -17.67
CA ASP A 485 -31.11 -11.65 -19.11
C ASP A 485 -29.62 -11.77 -19.49
N SER A 486 -28.82 -12.46 -18.66
CA SER A 486 -27.40 -12.71 -18.95
C SER A 486 -27.19 -13.41 -20.30
N VAL A 487 -26.06 -13.16 -20.96
CA VAL A 487 -25.84 -13.76 -22.31
C VAL A 487 -25.74 -15.28 -22.26
N ILE A 488 -25.31 -15.87 -21.14
CA ILE A 488 -25.37 -17.34 -20.95
C ILE A 488 -26.82 -17.82 -21.05
N VAL A 489 -27.74 -17.18 -20.32
CA VAL A 489 -29.17 -17.53 -20.34
C VAL A 489 -29.75 -17.31 -21.73
N LEU A 490 -29.47 -16.17 -22.37
CA LEU A 490 -29.98 -15.89 -23.72
C LEU A 490 -29.45 -16.89 -24.77
N ASN A 491 -28.21 -17.36 -24.63
CA ASN A 491 -27.65 -18.39 -25.50
C ASN A 491 -28.27 -19.77 -25.26
N GLU A 492 -28.60 -20.10 -24.00
CA GLU A 492 -29.33 -21.32 -23.67
C GLU A 492 -30.75 -21.29 -24.27
N LEU A 493 -31.44 -20.16 -24.14
CA LEU A 493 -32.79 -19.96 -24.68
C LEU A 493 -32.83 -19.86 -26.21
N SER A 494 -31.72 -19.53 -26.86
CA SER A 494 -31.62 -19.53 -28.33
C SER A 494 -31.32 -20.92 -28.90
N ASN A 495 -31.02 -21.91 -28.06
CA ASN A 495 -30.76 -23.28 -28.49
C ASN A 495 -32.05 -23.91 -29.05
N PRO A 496 -32.09 -24.38 -30.31
CA PRO A 496 -33.26 -25.05 -30.89
C PRO A 496 -33.74 -26.28 -30.12
N ASN A 497 -32.86 -26.90 -29.31
CA ASN A 497 -33.21 -28.04 -28.46
C ASN A 497 -33.84 -27.64 -27.12
N HIS A 498 -33.99 -26.34 -26.83
CA HIS A 498 -34.67 -25.88 -25.63
C HIS A 498 -36.12 -26.43 -25.61
N PRO A 499 -36.61 -27.02 -24.50
CA PRO A 499 -37.88 -27.76 -24.49
C PRO A 499 -39.07 -26.98 -25.05
N LEU A 500 -39.25 -25.72 -24.67
CA LEU A 500 -40.35 -24.89 -25.20
C LEU A 500 -40.20 -24.57 -26.69
N LEU A 501 -38.98 -24.35 -27.16
CA LEU A 501 -38.75 -24.00 -28.56
C LEU A 501 -38.94 -25.23 -29.46
N LYS A 502 -38.53 -26.40 -28.97
CA LYS A 502 -38.81 -27.69 -29.60
C LYS A 502 -40.32 -27.98 -29.62
N GLN A 503 -41.02 -27.73 -28.53
CA GLN A 503 -42.47 -27.90 -28.46
C GLN A 503 -43.19 -26.98 -29.47
N LEU A 504 -42.77 -25.71 -29.59
CA LEU A 504 -43.30 -24.79 -30.59
C LEU A 504 -43.10 -25.31 -32.02
N LEU A 505 -41.93 -25.87 -32.32
CA LEU A 505 -41.63 -26.47 -33.62
C LEU A 505 -42.52 -27.70 -33.92
N GLU A 506 -42.78 -28.54 -32.92
CA GLU A 506 -43.56 -29.78 -33.08
C GLU A 506 -45.08 -29.51 -33.15
N GLU A 507 -45.61 -28.61 -32.32
CA GLU A 507 -47.05 -28.36 -32.20
C GLU A 507 -47.57 -27.22 -33.09
N ALA A 508 -46.74 -26.21 -33.38
CA ALA A 508 -47.11 -25.04 -34.20
C ALA A 508 -45.95 -24.62 -35.14
N PRO A 509 -45.60 -25.46 -36.14
CA PRO A 509 -44.43 -25.26 -37.00
C PRO A 509 -44.50 -23.96 -37.82
N GLY A 510 -45.69 -23.53 -38.23
CA GLY A 510 -45.89 -22.27 -38.95
C GLY A 510 -45.53 -21.06 -38.08
N THR A 511 -46.02 -21.06 -36.84
CA THR A 511 -45.68 -20.05 -35.83
C THR A 511 -44.19 -20.08 -35.48
N TYR A 512 -43.55 -21.26 -35.41
CA TYR A 512 -42.10 -21.35 -35.23
C TYR A 512 -41.36 -20.62 -36.37
N HIS A 513 -41.70 -20.90 -37.63
CA HIS A 513 -41.06 -20.26 -38.77
C HIS A 513 -41.31 -18.75 -38.82
N HIS A 514 -42.53 -18.30 -38.49
CA HIS A 514 -42.86 -16.89 -38.30
C HIS A 514 -41.94 -16.24 -37.24
N SER A 515 -41.88 -16.83 -36.05
CA SER A 515 -41.07 -16.34 -34.94
C SER A 515 -39.59 -16.21 -35.29
N MET A 516 -39.03 -17.16 -36.05
CA MET A 516 -37.63 -17.08 -36.54
C MET A 516 -37.41 -15.90 -37.49
N MET A 517 -38.37 -15.60 -38.36
CA MET A 517 -38.30 -14.47 -39.29
C MET A 517 -38.40 -13.13 -38.54
N VAL A 518 -39.39 -12.99 -37.66
CA VAL A 518 -39.57 -11.81 -36.81
C VAL A 518 -38.35 -11.58 -35.94
N ALA A 519 -37.73 -12.65 -35.41
CA ALA A 519 -36.50 -12.56 -34.63
C ALA A 519 -35.33 -11.96 -35.43
N ASN A 520 -35.15 -12.36 -36.69
CA ASN A 520 -34.10 -11.81 -37.54
C ASN A 520 -34.35 -10.34 -37.89
N LEU A 521 -35.58 -9.99 -38.29
CA LEU A 521 -35.97 -8.62 -38.61
C LEU A 521 -35.79 -7.69 -37.41
N SER A 522 -36.33 -8.08 -36.27
CA SER A 522 -36.31 -7.28 -35.04
C SER A 522 -34.89 -7.12 -34.50
N ALA A 523 -34.11 -8.20 -34.46
CA ALA A 523 -32.74 -8.15 -33.95
C ALA A 523 -31.83 -7.23 -34.79
N ASN A 524 -32.00 -7.24 -36.11
CA ASN A 524 -31.25 -6.37 -37.02
C ASN A 524 -31.66 -4.91 -36.85
N ALA A 525 -32.97 -4.62 -36.79
CA ALA A 525 -33.48 -3.28 -36.57
C ALA A 525 -33.06 -2.69 -35.20
N VAL A 526 -33.08 -3.51 -34.14
CA VAL A 526 -32.59 -3.13 -32.81
C VAL A 526 -31.09 -2.84 -32.82
N ALA A 527 -30.30 -3.59 -33.59
CA ALA A 527 -28.85 -3.38 -33.70
C ALA A 527 -28.51 -2.00 -34.31
N GLU A 528 -29.27 -1.55 -35.33
CA GLU A 528 -29.08 -0.24 -36.00
C GLU A 528 -29.26 0.98 -35.08
N ILE A 529 -29.97 0.80 -33.98
CA ILE A 529 -30.21 1.81 -32.95
C ILE A 529 -29.40 1.58 -31.67
N GLY A 530 -28.52 0.56 -31.66
CA GLY A 530 -27.70 0.21 -30.51
C GLY A 530 -28.48 -0.33 -29.31
N GLY A 531 -29.63 -0.97 -29.54
CA GLY A 531 -30.41 -1.66 -28.51
C GLY A 531 -29.96 -3.10 -28.26
N ARG A 532 -30.69 -3.85 -27.42
CA ARG A 532 -30.33 -5.24 -27.04
C ARG A 532 -30.74 -6.26 -28.10
N SER A 533 -29.97 -6.34 -29.17
CA SER A 533 -30.25 -7.21 -30.33
C SER A 533 -30.40 -8.70 -29.98
N LEU A 534 -29.48 -9.28 -29.20
CA LEU A 534 -29.54 -10.70 -28.82
C LEU A 534 -30.78 -11.02 -27.96
N LEU A 535 -31.08 -10.17 -26.98
CA LEU A 535 -32.28 -10.33 -26.16
C LEU A 535 -33.54 -10.27 -27.02
N THR A 536 -33.61 -9.28 -27.91
CA THR A 536 -34.75 -9.13 -28.83
C THR A 536 -34.93 -10.38 -29.70
N ARG A 537 -33.84 -10.91 -30.25
CA ARG A 537 -33.86 -12.15 -31.03
C ARG A 537 -34.48 -13.30 -30.25
N VAL A 538 -34.00 -13.53 -29.02
CA VAL A 538 -34.48 -14.60 -28.15
C VAL A 538 -35.94 -14.36 -27.77
N ALA A 539 -36.31 -13.14 -27.41
CA ALA A 539 -37.69 -12.81 -27.06
C ALA A 539 -38.66 -13.10 -28.22
N CYS A 540 -38.28 -12.80 -29.46
CA CYS A 540 -39.07 -13.14 -30.65
C CYS A 540 -39.23 -14.65 -30.85
N TYR A 541 -38.32 -15.51 -30.40
CA TYR A 541 -38.52 -16.96 -30.47
C TYR A 541 -39.71 -17.45 -29.65
N TYR A 542 -40.09 -16.67 -28.62
CA TYR A 542 -41.11 -17.04 -27.65
C TYR A 542 -42.31 -16.09 -27.62
N HIS A 543 -42.31 -15.01 -28.41
CA HIS A 543 -43.36 -13.98 -28.34
C HIS A 543 -44.77 -14.55 -28.59
N ASP A 544 -44.84 -15.60 -29.42
CA ASP A 544 -46.05 -16.26 -29.88
C ASP A 544 -46.28 -17.64 -29.25
N ILE A 545 -45.53 -18.00 -28.19
CA ILE A 545 -45.55 -19.36 -27.61
C ILE A 545 -46.95 -19.80 -27.15
N GLY A 546 -47.83 -18.86 -26.79
CA GLY A 546 -49.20 -19.17 -26.38
C GLY A 546 -50.08 -19.75 -27.49
N LYS A 547 -49.70 -19.57 -28.76
CA LYS A 547 -50.42 -20.15 -29.91
C LYS A 547 -50.46 -21.68 -29.87
N ILE A 548 -49.52 -22.33 -29.17
CA ILE A 548 -49.47 -23.79 -28.97
C ILE A 548 -50.81 -24.34 -28.44
N LYS A 549 -51.48 -23.63 -27.52
CA LYS A 549 -52.76 -24.09 -26.96
C LYS A 549 -53.86 -24.31 -28.00
N HIS A 550 -53.86 -23.50 -29.05
CA HIS A 550 -54.90 -23.47 -30.07
C HIS A 550 -54.28 -23.32 -31.47
N ALA A 551 -53.23 -24.10 -31.77
CA ALA A 551 -52.40 -23.91 -32.96
C ALA A 551 -53.20 -23.87 -34.27
N SER A 552 -54.21 -24.72 -34.41
CA SER A 552 -55.08 -24.80 -35.59
C SER A 552 -55.95 -23.55 -35.84
N PHE A 553 -56.09 -22.64 -34.86
CA PHE A 553 -56.83 -21.38 -35.03
C PHE A 553 -55.96 -20.27 -35.64
N PHE A 554 -54.65 -20.47 -35.74
CA PHE A 554 -53.73 -19.48 -36.33
C PHE A 554 -53.41 -19.86 -37.77
N VAL A 555 -53.58 -18.90 -38.69
CA VAL A 555 -53.57 -19.14 -40.15
C VAL A 555 -52.25 -19.70 -40.65
N GLU A 556 -51.13 -19.33 -40.03
CA GLU A 556 -49.80 -19.81 -40.37
C GLU A 556 -49.60 -21.31 -40.10
N ASN A 557 -50.42 -21.92 -39.25
CA ASN A 557 -50.36 -23.36 -38.93
C ASN A 557 -51.42 -24.18 -39.68
N LEU A 558 -52.32 -23.54 -40.44
CA LEU A 558 -53.32 -24.26 -41.20
C LEU A 558 -52.70 -24.96 -42.42
N PRO A 559 -52.99 -26.26 -42.65
CA PRO A 559 -52.59 -26.93 -43.87
C PRO A 559 -53.18 -26.23 -45.11
N SER A 560 -52.44 -26.25 -46.23
CA SER A 560 -52.94 -25.67 -47.48
C SER A 560 -54.27 -26.30 -47.90
N GLY A 561 -55.29 -25.46 -48.09
CA GLY A 561 -56.65 -25.90 -48.44
C GLY A 561 -57.55 -26.28 -47.26
N ALA A 562 -57.05 -26.23 -46.01
CA ALA A 562 -57.88 -26.38 -44.83
C ALA A 562 -58.81 -25.16 -44.65
N GLU A 563 -60.05 -25.42 -44.23
CA GLU A 563 -61.01 -24.36 -43.93
C GLU A 563 -60.65 -23.66 -42.61
N ASN A 564 -60.71 -22.33 -42.59
CA ASN A 564 -60.36 -21.56 -41.39
C ASN A 564 -61.39 -21.79 -40.28
N PRO A 565 -61.00 -22.31 -39.09
CA PRO A 565 -61.93 -22.58 -37.98
C PRO A 565 -62.72 -21.35 -37.53
N HIS A 566 -62.18 -20.15 -37.71
CA HIS A 566 -62.86 -18.90 -37.39
C HIS A 566 -64.11 -18.63 -38.22
N ASN A 567 -64.31 -19.33 -39.35
CA ASN A 567 -65.55 -19.23 -40.13
C ASN A 567 -66.76 -19.84 -39.40
N PHE A 568 -66.52 -20.72 -38.42
CA PHE A 568 -67.56 -21.40 -37.65
C PHE A 568 -67.80 -20.76 -36.27
N LEU A 569 -67.10 -19.67 -35.95
CA LEU A 569 -67.16 -19.01 -34.65
C LEU A 569 -67.79 -17.62 -34.74
N LEU A 570 -68.34 -17.15 -33.62
CA LEU A 570 -68.70 -15.74 -33.49
C LEU A 570 -67.40 -14.90 -33.46
N PRO A 571 -67.43 -13.64 -33.93
CA PRO A 571 -66.27 -12.73 -33.83
C PRO A 571 -65.77 -12.57 -32.39
N GLU A 572 -66.66 -12.62 -31.41
CA GLU A 572 -66.35 -12.54 -29.98
C GLU A 572 -65.59 -13.77 -29.49
N ASP A 573 -65.96 -14.98 -29.93
CA ASP A 573 -65.26 -16.22 -29.60
C ASP A 573 -63.88 -16.26 -30.24
N SER A 574 -63.80 -15.85 -31.51
CA SER A 574 -62.54 -15.71 -32.26
C SER A 574 -61.58 -14.74 -31.56
N LYS A 575 -62.11 -13.61 -31.06
CA LYS A 575 -61.36 -12.67 -30.24
C LYS A 575 -60.79 -13.32 -28.99
N HIS A 576 -61.58 -14.10 -28.25
CA HIS A 576 -61.10 -14.73 -27.02
C HIS A 576 -59.95 -15.70 -27.28
N ILE A 577 -60.01 -16.49 -28.35
CA ILE A 577 -58.93 -17.40 -28.74
C ILE A 577 -57.68 -16.62 -29.15
N ILE A 578 -57.84 -15.61 -30.00
CA ILE A 578 -56.71 -14.82 -30.50
C ILE A 578 -56.09 -14.02 -29.36
N PHE A 579 -56.84 -13.33 -28.51
CA PHE A 579 -56.24 -12.59 -27.39
C PHE A 579 -55.62 -13.52 -26.35
N GLY A 580 -56.15 -14.74 -26.23
CA GLY A 580 -55.66 -15.78 -25.34
C GLY A 580 -54.16 -16.05 -25.53
N HIS A 581 -53.62 -16.06 -26.76
CA HIS A 581 -52.22 -16.41 -26.99
C HIS A 581 -51.22 -15.51 -26.25
N VAL A 582 -51.54 -14.24 -26.05
CA VAL A 582 -50.70 -13.30 -25.32
C VAL A 582 -50.69 -13.65 -23.83
N THR A 583 -51.87 -13.83 -23.25
CA THR A 583 -52.03 -14.12 -21.81
C THR A 583 -51.55 -15.53 -21.45
N ASP A 584 -51.82 -16.50 -22.31
CA ASP A 584 -51.40 -17.88 -22.16
C ASP A 584 -49.90 -18.04 -22.41
N GLY A 585 -49.36 -17.32 -23.40
CA GLY A 585 -47.94 -17.29 -23.67
C GLY A 585 -47.15 -16.74 -22.49
N ALA A 586 -47.57 -15.59 -21.95
CA ALA A 586 -46.95 -15.01 -20.76
C ALA A 586 -46.97 -15.99 -19.57
N LYS A 587 -48.09 -16.69 -19.34
CA LYS A 587 -48.22 -17.68 -18.27
C LYS A 587 -47.27 -18.89 -18.48
N ILE A 588 -47.18 -19.41 -19.69
CA ILE A 588 -46.24 -20.49 -20.03
C ILE A 588 -44.81 -20.05 -19.74
N LEU A 589 -44.43 -18.82 -20.12
CA LEU A 589 -43.09 -18.30 -19.89
C LEU A 589 -42.79 -18.05 -18.40
N GLU A 590 -43.79 -17.60 -17.63
CA GLU A 590 -43.71 -17.47 -16.16
C GLU A 590 -43.48 -18.85 -15.50
N ASP A 591 -44.23 -19.88 -15.92
CA ASP A 591 -44.10 -21.26 -15.41
C ASP A 591 -42.70 -21.84 -15.71
N TYR A 592 -42.12 -21.49 -16.87
CA TYR A 592 -40.75 -21.86 -17.24
C TYR A 592 -39.66 -20.96 -16.65
N ASN A 593 -40.01 -19.99 -15.79
CA ASN A 593 -39.08 -19.04 -15.17
C ASN A 593 -38.20 -18.29 -16.18
N MET A 594 -38.78 -17.90 -17.31
CA MET A 594 -38.09 -17.13 -18.34
C MET A 594 -37.67 -15.74 -17.85
N PRO A 595 -36.65 -15.11 -18.47
CA PRO A 595 -36.27 -13.74 -18.16
C PRO A 595 -37.46 -12.78 -18.30
N GLN A 596 -37.57 -11.80 -17.40
CA GLN A 596 -38.75 -10.94 -17.34
C GLN A 596 -39.01 -10.23 -18.68
N MET A 597 -37.96 -9.82 -19.38
CA MET A 597 -38.11 -9.13 -20.66
C MET A 597 -38.65 -10.03 -21.79
N VAL A 598 -38.41 -11.34 -21.74
CA VAL A 598 -39.00 -12.30 -22.70
C VAL A 598 -40.50 -12.43 -22.45
N ILE A 599 -40.90 -12.52 -21.18
CA ILE A 599 -42.31 -12.52 -20.75
C ILE A 599 -43.00 -11.22 -21.15
N ASP A 600 -42.34 -10.08 -20.91
CA ASP A 600 -42.88 -8.76 -21.22
C ASP A 600 -43.09 -8.56 -22.72
N ILE A 601 -42.12 -8.95 -23.56
CA ILE A 601 -42.27 -8.86 -25.02
C ILE A 601 -43.41 -9.78 -25.49
N CYS A 602 -43.53 -11.00 -24.97
CA CYS A 602 -44.68 -11.86 -25.25
C CYS A 602 -46.01 -11.17 -24.87
N ARG A 603 -46.07 -10.50 -23.71
CA ARG A 603 -47.28 -9.78 -23.27
C ARG A 603 -47.57 -8.50 -24.08
N GLN A 604 -46.54 -7.83 -24.58
CA GLN A 604 -46.63 -6.47 -25.14
C GLN A 604 -46.55 -6.40 -26.66
N HIS A 605 -46.17 -7.48 -27.36
CA HIS A 605 -45.86 -7.40 -28.80
C HIS A 605 -47.05 -6.98 -29.66
N HIS A 606 -48.30 -7.12 -29.22
CA HIS A 606 -49.47 -6.53 -29.90
C HIS A 606 -49.95 -5.20 -29.30
N GLY A 607 -49.40 -4.78 -28.16
CA GLY A 607 -49.82 -3.58 -27.45
C GLY A 607 -51.32 -3.57 -27.16
N THR A 608 -51.99 -2.48 -27.51
CA THR A 608 -53.46 -2.35 -27.43
C THR A 608 -54.08 -2.17 -28.82
N THR A 609 -53.46 -2.77 -29.84
CA THR A 609 -53.90 -2.66 -31.23
C THR A 609 -55.31 -3.22 -31.43
N LEU A 610 -56.03 -2.70 -32.42
CA LEU A 610 -57.38 -3.15 -32.77
C LEU A 610 -57.34 -4.39 -33.67
N MET A 611 -58.05 -5.45 -33.28
CA MET A 611 -58.24 -6.63 -34.12
C MET A 611 -59.27 -6.37 -35.22
N ARG A 612 -58.85 -5.63 -36.24
CA ARG A 612 -59.72 -4.95 -37.21
C ARG A 612 -60.68 -5.88 -37.97
N TYR A 613 -60.22 -7.05 -38.41
CA TYR A 613 -61.03 -7.99 -39.20
C TYR A 613 -62.29 -8.47 -38.44
N PHE A 614 -62.10 -8.94 -37.20
CA PHE A 614 -63.21 -9.43 -36.38
C PHE A 614 -64.06 -8.29 -35.81
N TYR A 615 -63.47 -7.12 -35.53
CA TYR A 615 -64.23 -5.92 -35.16
C TYR A 615 -65.24 -5.53 -36.25
N VAL A 616 -64.81 -5.49 -37.52
CA VAL A 616 -65.71 -5.17 -38.65
C VAL A 616 -66.81 -6.22 -38.76
N LYS A 617 -66.48 -7.52 -38.72
CA LYS A 617 -67.48 -8.60 -38.71
C LYS A 617 -68.46 -8.53 -37.54
N ALA A 618 -68.00 -8.14 -36.35
CA ALA A 618 -68.85 -7.96 -35.18
C ALA A 618 -69.79 -6.77 -35.38
N LYS A 619 -69.26 -5.65 -35.89
CA LYS A 619 -70.02 -4.41 -36.13
C LYS A 619 -71.09 -4.55 -37.22
N GLU A 620 -70.84 -5.40 -38.22
CA GLU A 620 -71.86 -5.80 -39.22
C GLU A 620 -73.06 -6.51 -38.59
N ARG A 621 -72.85 -7.22 -37.47
CA ARG A 621 -73.91 -7.96 -36.76
C ARG A 621 -74.54 -7.14 -35.64
N ASN A 622 -73.75 -6.32 -34.96
CA ASN A 622 -74.17 -5.47 -33.86
C ASN A 622 -73.49 -4.08 -33.95
N PRO A 623 -74.21 -3.03 -34.39
CA PRO A 623 -73.67 -1.69 -34.52
C PRO A 623 -73.14 -1.06 -33.22
N GLU A 624 -73.58 -1.55 -32.05
CA GLU A 624 -73.19 -1.05 -30.73
C GLU A 624 -71.80 -1.56 -30.27
N VAL A 625 -71.14 -2.40 -31.05
CA VAL A 625 -69.79 -2.89 -30.74
C VAL A 625 -68.78 -1.74 -30.83
N THR A 626 -68.06 -1.51 -29.73
CA THR A 626 -67.02 -0.48 -29.66
C THR A 626 -65.63 -1.05 -29.96
N GLU A 627 -64.68 -0.19 -30.36
CA GLU A 627 -63.31 -0.61 -30.66
C GLU A 627 -62.60 -1.18 -29.42
N GLU A 628 -62.87 -0.63 -28.25
CA GLU A 628 -62.26 -1.05 -26.97
C GLU A 628 -62.52 -2.52 -26.69
N GLN A 629 -63.68 -3.05 -27.09
CA GLN A 629 -64.02 -4.46 -26.91
C GLN A 629 -63.18 -5.40 -27.77
N PHE A 630 -62.51 -4.90 -28.81
CA PHE A 630 -61.70 -5.62 -29.79
C PHE A 630 -60.24 -5.14 -29.82
N ARG A 631 -59.78 -4.42 -28.79
CA ARG A 631 -58.38 -4.09 -28.59
C ARG A 631 -57.70 -5.10 -27.67
N TYR A 632 -56.43 -5.40 -27.96
CA TYR A 632 -55.62 -6.25 -27.08
C TYR A 632 -55.54 -5.65 -25.67
N PRO A 633 -55.45 -6.49 -24.62
CA PRO A 633 -55.43 -6.03 -23.23
C PRO A 633 -54.17 -5.24 -22.86
N GLY A 634 -53.11 -5.33 -23.67
CA GLY A 634 -51.85 -4.64 -23.43
C GLY A 634 -51.01 -5.24 -22.29
N PRO A 635 -50.06 -4.46 -21.74
CA PRO A 635 -49.87 -3.02 -21.96
C PRO A 635 -49.26 -2.67 -23.32
N LYS A 636 -49.26 -1.38 -23.68
CA LYS A 636 -48.46 -0.85 -24.80
C LYS A 636 -46.98 -1.22 -24.62
N PRO A 637 -46.19 -1.37 -25.69
CA PRO A 637 -44.74 -1.58 -25.61
C PRO A 637 -44.05 -0.62 -24.64
N GLN A 638 -43.39 -1.17 -23.60
CA GLN A 638 -42.71 -0.40 -22.55
C GLN A 638 -41.20 -0.26 -22.80
N SER A 639 -40.70 -0.76 -23.94
CA SER A 639 -39.30 -0.66 -24.31
C SER A 639 -39.11 -0.52 -25.83
N ARG A 640 -37.93 -0.03 -26.22
CA ARG A 640 -37.56 0.11 -27.63
C ARG A 640 -37.57 -1.23 -28.34
N GLU A 641 -37.10 -2.28 -27.66
CA GLU A 641 -37.14 -3.64 -28.16
C GLU A 641 -38.58 -4.11 -28.41
N ALA A 642 -39.49 -3.97 -27.42
CA ALA A 642 -40.89 -4.37 -27.57
C ALA A 642 -41.61 -3.60 -28.69
N GLY A 643 -41.32 -2.29 -28.84
CA GLY A 643 -41.90 -1.46 -29.90
C GLY A 643 -41.45 -1.91 -31.30
N ILE A 644 -40.19 -2.32 -31.45
CA ILE A 644 -39.68 -2.85 -32.72
C ILE A 644 -40.30 -4.21 -33.03
N VAL A 645 -40.45 -5.10 -32.03
CA VAL A 645 -41.11 -6.40 -32.21
C VAL A 645 -42.56 -6.20 -32.65
N ASN A 646 -43.29 -5.25 -32.06
CA ASN A 646 -44.66 -4.92 -32.45
C ASN A 646 -44.81 -4.55 -33.94
N ILE A 647 -43.88 -3.76 -34.46
CA ILE A 647 -43.87 -3.37 -35.88
C ILE A 647 -43.46 -4.55 -36.75
N ALA A 648 -42.35 -5.22 -36.39
CA ALA A 648 -41.75 -6.29 -37.20
C ALA A 648 -42.67 -7.51 -37.35
N ASP A 649 -43.37 -7.90 -36.28
CA ASP A 649 -44.37 -8.97 -36.27
C ASP A 649 -45.48 -8.71 -37.29
N SER A 650 -46.09 -7.51 -37.22
CA SER A 650 -47.13 -7.09 -38.14
C SER A 650 -46.62 -6.96 -39.59
N CYS A 651 -45.38 -6.48 -39.79
CA CYS A 651 -44.77 -6.41 -41.12
C CYS A 651 -44.56 -7.79 -41.73
N GLU A 652 -43.99 -8.73 -40.99
CA GLU A 652 -43.71 -10.09 -41.46
C GLU A 652 -45.02 -10.78 -41.88
N ALA A 653 -45.99 -10.81 -40.98
CA ALA A 653 -47.26 -11.51 -41.20
C ALA A 653 -48.01 -10.96 -42.42
N ALA A 654 -48.02 -9.63 -42.58
CA ALA A 654 -48.68 -9.00 -43.71
C ALA A 654 -47.95 -9.24 -45.03
N VAL A 655 -46.63 -9.09 -45.09
CA VAL A 655 -45.85 -9.30 -46.32
C VAL A 655 -45.90 -10.77 -46.75
N ARG A 656 -45.87 -11.71 -45.80
CA ARG A 656 -46.05 -13.15 -46.05
C ARG A 656 -47.40 -13.47 -46.69
N ALA A 657 -48.44 -12.72 -46.35
CA ALA A 657 -49.79 -12.88 -46.90
C ALA A 657 -50.02 -12.13 -48.22
N MET A 658 -49.06 -11.37 -48.74
CA MET A 658 -49.19 -10.66 -50.02
C MET A 658 -48.94 -11.60 -51.20
N ASP A 659 -49.84 -11.60 -52.21
CA ASP A 659 -49.68 -12.42 -53.41
C ASP A 659 -48.38 -12.12 -54.20
N HIS A 660 -48.00 -10.84 -54.28
CA HIS A 660 -46.84 -10.34 -55.04
C HIS A 660 -46.12 -9.19 -54.28
N PRO A 661 -45.21 -9.53 -53.34
CA PRO A 661 -44.51 -8.54 -52.52
C PRO A 661 -43.31 -7.92 -53.27
N THR A 662 -43.57 -6.88 -54.08
CA THR A 662 -42.50 -6.06 -54.69
C THR A 662 -41.87 -5.12 -53.66
N SER A 663 -40.61 -4.68 -53.89
CA SER A 663 -39.95 -3.72 -52.98
C SER A 663 -40.81 -2.49 -52.67
N GLU A 664 -41.42 -1.90 -53.70
CA GLU A 664 -42.27 -0.70 -53.57
C GLU A 664 -43.52 -0.96 -52.71
N LYS A 665 -44.15 -2.14 -52.85
CA LYS A 665 -45.30 -2.51 -52.03
C LYS A 665 -44.91 -2.77 -50.58
N ILE A 666 -43.77 -3.43 -50.36
CA ILE A 666 -43.21 -3.66 -49.02
C ILE A 666 -42.91 -2.30 -48.36
N GLU A 667 -42.21 -1.40 -49.06
CA GLU A 667 -41.87 -0.07 -48.56
C GLU A 667 -43.12 0.73 -48.19
N SER A 668 -44.10 0.82 -49.09
CA SER A 668 -45.35 1.53 -48.81
C SER A 668 -46.11 0.92 -47.63
N PHE A 669 -46.15 -0.41 -47.52
CA PHE A 669 -46.83 -1.09 -46.42
C PHE A 669 -46.15 -0.83 -45.08
N VAL A 670 -44.82 -0.99 -45.00
CA VAL A 670 -44.06 -0.77 -43.77
C VAL A 670 -44.21 0.68 -43.31
N HIS A 671 -44.13 1.64 -44.24
CA HIS A 671 -44.32 3.06 -43.93
C HIS A 671 -45.71 3.32 -43.33
N ASN A 672 -46.78 2.88 -44.00
CA ASN A 672 -48.15 3.10 -43.56
C ASN A 672 -48.44 2.42 -42.21
N LEU A 673 -47.91 1.22 -41.98
CA LEU A 673 -48.06 0.52 -40.70
C LEU A 673 -47.40 1.30 -39.56
N ILE A 674 -46.20 1.84 -39.78
CA ILE A 674 -45.50 2.64 -38.75
C ILE A 674 -46.29 3.91 -38.44
N GLU A 675 -46.78 4.62 -39.45
CA GLU A 675 -47.62 5.82 -39.27
C GLU A 675 -48.95 5.47 -38.54
N GLU A 676 -49.54 4.29 -38.81
CA GLU A 676 -50.70 3.78 -38.07
C GLU A 676 -50.36 3.54 -36.59
N ARG A 677 -49.23 2.89 -36.29
CA ARG A 677 -48.80 2.62 -34.90
C ARG A 677 -48.50 3.90 -34.13
N ILE A 678 -47.92 4.90 -34.79
CA ILE A 678 -47.70 6.24 -34.21
C ILE A 678 -49.05 6.93 -33.95
N SER A 679 -49.97 6.92 -34.92
CA SER A 679 -51.27 7.58 -34.82
C SER A 679 -52.18 6.94 -33.77
N ASP A 680 -52.10 5.62 -33.58
CA ASP A 680 -52.80 4.86 -32.52
C ASP A 680 -52.10 4.95 -31.15
N GLY A 681 -50.98 5.70 -31.06
CA GLY A 681 -50.22 5.89 -29.83
C GLY A 681 -49.54 4.63 -29.30
N GLN A 682 -49.36 3.58 -30.12
CA GLN A 682 -48.79 2.31 -29.67
C GLN A 682 -47.32 2.43 -29.22
N LEU A 683 -46.60 3.44 -29.72
CA LEU A 683 -45.17 3.61 -29.46
C LEU A 683 -44.86 4.62 -28.35
N ASP A 684 -45.89 5.25 -27.75
CA ASP A 684 -45.75 6.36 -26.79
C ASP A 684 -44.89 5.97 -25.57
N ASP A 685 -45.07 4.75 -25.06
CA ASP A 685 -44.38 4.26 -23.85
C ASP A 685 -43.10 3.47 -24.16
N SER A 686 -42.74 3.33 -25.45
CA SER A 686 -41.61 2.48 -25.88
C SER A 686 -40.25 3.16 -25.69
N GLY A 687 -40.22 4.49 -25.61
CA GLY A 687 -38.98 5.27 -25.61
C GLY A 687 -38.28 5.34 -26.96
N LEU A 688 -38.91 4.90 -28.06
CA LEU A 688 -38.39 5.08 -29.42
C LEU A 688 -38.48 6.54 -29.85
N THR A 689 -37.36 7.08 -30.34
CA THR A 689 -37.34 8.40 -30.97
C THR A 689 -37.71 8.31 -32.46
N LEU A 690 -38.26 9.39 -33.03
CA LEU A 690 -38.54 9.45 -34.48
C LEU A 690 -37.31 9.14 -35.34
N LYS A 691 -36.12 9.54 -34.89
CA LYS A 691 -34.85 9.23 -35.57
C LYS A 691 -34.55 7.73 -35.58
N GLU A 692 -34.81 7.03 -34.47
CA GLU A 692 -34.66 5.58 -34.38
C GLU A 692 -35.72 4.87 -35.24
N ILE A 693 -36.96 5.34 -35.24
CA ILE A 693 -38.05 4.78 -36.06
C ILE A 693 -37.68 4.79 -37.54
N ARG A 694 -37.13 5.88 -38.07
CA ARG A 694 -36.68 5.95 -39.48
C ARG A 694 -35.56 4.95 -39.80
N LYS A 695 -34.67 4.65 -38.85
CA LYS A 695 -33.65 3.61 -39.03
C LYS A 695 -34.25 2.21 -39.01
N VAL A 696 -35.18 1.97 -38.08
CA VAL A 696 -35.93 0.71 -37.97
C VAL A 696 -36.70 0.44 -39.25
N GLU A 697 -37.45 1.42 -39.76
CA GLU A 697 -38.20 1.36 -41.02
C GLU A 697 -37.30 0.90 -42.17
N LYS A 698 -36.15 1.57 -42.37
CA LYS A 698 -35.19 1.20 -43.42
C LYS A 698 -34.64 -0.22 -43.24
N SER A 699 -34.35 -0.63 -42.01
CA SER A 699 -33.86 -1.98 -41.69
C SER A 699 -34.90 -3.05 -42.02
N LEU A 700 -36.17 -2.83 -41.63
CA LEU A 700 -37.28 -3.73 -41.91
C LEU A 700 -37.57 -3.86 -43.41
N ILE A 701 -37.61 -2.75 -44.15
CA ILE A 701 -37.80 -2.76 -45.61
C ILE A 701 -36.71 -3.60 -46.29
N SER A 702 -35.45 -3.40 -45.90
CA SER A 702 -34.32 -4.15 -46.43
C SER A 702 -34.42 -5.65 -46.11
N GLY A 703 -34.74 -6.01 -44.86
CA GLY A 703 -34.86 -7.40 -44.42
C GLY A 703 -36.03 -8.14 -45.07
N LEU A 704 -37.20 -7.51 -45.16
CA LEU A 704 -38.39 -8.07 -45.81
C LEU A 704 -38.19 -8.21 -47.31
N SER A 705 -37.62 -7.19 -47.97
CA SER A 705 -37.31 -7.26 -49.40
C SER A 705 -36.33 -8.40 -49.69
N SER A 706 -35.28 -8.56 -48.87
CA SER A 706 -34.32 -9.66 -49.04
C SER A 706 -34.97 -11.04 -48.87
N THR A 707 -35.90 -11.17 -47.93
CA THR A 707 -36.56 -12.45 -47.61
C THR A 707 -37.57 -12.85 -48.69
N PHE A 708 -38.42 -11.91 -49.11
CA PHE A 708 -39.61 -12.19 -49.93
C PHE A 708 -39.43 -11.85 -51.41
N HIS A 709 -38.27 -11.31 -51.84
CA HIS A 709 -37.98 -11.16 -53.26
C HIS A 709 -37.92 -12.53 -53.94
N SER A 710 -38.73 -12.69 -54.98
CA SER A 710 -38.66 -13.86 -55.84
C SER A 710 -37.27 -13.97 -56.45
N ARG A 711 -36.56 -15.09 -56.22
CA ARG A 711 -35.45 -15.48 -57.11
C ARG A 711 -35.98 -15.39 -58.53
N ILE A 712 -35.30 -14.60 -59.37
CA ILE A 712 -35.57 -14.46 -60.80
C ILE A 712 -35.84 -15.87 -61.35
N LYS A 713 -37.09 -16.16 -61.72
CA LYS A 713 -37.38 -17.37 -62.50
C LYS A 713 -36.62 -17.20 -63.81
N TYR A 714 -35.64 -18.08 -64.06
CA TYR A 714 -35.01 -18.15 -65.38
C TYR A 714 -36.12 -18.15 -66.44
N PRO A 715 -36.08 -17.26 -67.44
CA PRO A 715 -37.10 -17.23 -68.47
C PRO A 715 -37.14 -18.61 -69.12
N LYS A 716 -38.27 -19.31 -69.00
CA LYS A 716 -38.55 -20.45 -69.87
C LYS A 716 -38.54 -19.90 -71.30
N MET A 717 -37.57 -20.32 -72.11
CA MET A 717 -37.54 -19.94 -73.51
C MET A 717 -38.87 -20.34 -74.16
N LYS A 718 -39.55 -19.37 -74.77
CA LYS A 718 -40.79 -19.51 -75.53
C LYS A 718 -40.60 -20.27 -76.87
N SER A 719 -39.72 -21.27 -76.92
CA SER A 719 -39.46 -22.04 -78.15
C SER A 719 -39.69 -23.55 -78.03
N GLU A 720 -40.05 -24.06 -76.84
CA GLU A 720 -40.35 -25.50 -76.67
C GLU A 720 -41.85 -25.80 -76.51
N VAL A 721 -42.68 -24.81 -76.18
CA VAL A 721 -44.14 -25.02 -76.05
C VAL A 721 -44.89 -24.85 -77.38
N GLU A 722 -44.31 -24.12 -78.35
CA GLU A 722 -44.86 -24.03 -79.72
C GLU A 722 -44.41 -25.21 -80.61
N LYS A 723 -43.23 -25.80 -80.37
CA LYS A 723 -42.78 -26.99 -81.12
C LYS A 723 -43.52 -28.29 -80.72
N ILE A 724 -43.96 -28.42 -79.47
CA ILE A 724 -44.71 -29.61 -79.02
C ILE A 724 -46.18 -29.58 -79.48
N LYS A 725 -46.70 -28.41 -79.88
CA LYS A 725 -48.05 -28.30 -80.47
C LYS A 725 -48.09 -28.56 -81.97
N GLU A 726 -47.01 -28.30 -82.70
CA GLU A 726 -46.92 -28.62 -84.13
C GLU A 726 -46.59 -30.10 -84.40
N GLU A 727 -45.97 -30.82 -83.45
CA GLU A 727 -45.71 -32.28 -83.56
C GLU A 727 -46.85 -33.17 -83.03
N GLN A 728 -48.00 -32.60 -82.64
CA GLN A 728 -49.21 -33.34 -82.26
C GLN A 728 -50.42 -33.08 -83.17
N GLU A 729 -50.25 -32.31 -84.26
CA GLU A 729 -51.24 -32.11 -85.32
C GLU A 729 -50.78 -32.61 -86.72
N GLU A 730 -49.69 -33.40 -86.79
CA GLU A 730 -49.44 -34.40 -87.85
C GLU A 730 -49.67 -35.82 -87.29
#